data_AF-A0A9N8DKG9-F1
#
_entry.id   AF-A0A9N8DKG9-F1
#
_cell.length_a   1.000
_cell.length_b   1.000
_cell.length_c   1.000
_cell.angle_alpha   90.00
_cell.angle_beta   90.00
_cell.angle_gamma   90.00
#
_symmetry.space_group_name_H-M   'P 1'
#
loop_
_entity.id
_entity.type
_entity.pdbx_description
1 polymer ?
#
loop_
_entity_poly.entity_id
_entity_poly.type
_entity_poly.pdbx_seq_one_letter_code
_entity_poly.pdbx_strand_id
1 'polypeptide(L)'
;MDSSDSTADVDRRTAARADPQATWDLIGADDEPSKPDDEDEEFVYEDDLDLLSDDDLLEKALEELVEESILDEEVYRRIAIAYVYYNVLGAPPREEWGGKGGTYGKIKRILKVPSGTKIGYVLEDLLDCEDKKCRYTGKRQALGETRPPKIPNDSQEAQIVADHLELTDEAKAFMESQGKDGNRPEWFLTDKLTRIDLTKIGFWDETHHKCVIGGGAVQAGRKFHLKFPRDANGKLDPNGEYSGEDQTILNVKYDDETRVSLGCSANATEGHNIPLIDYSGKTLLTSKDYANRKKMEIAGVRSLTGERSGWIKRGRVAGKPYKIDRLAPKRIPFLGKGAVKKFNECSPPITTFRKLVELTDKRITALAKKKVATKANLLAWRKAAQDAEDEPTASTNHRKAANPYQSRWGDDWEERLEGSSGMSRYVCVTTMVEHIFEETKAHMQEIHGEDCDDWWVYHDALLLMTTTTTRACMEEKGYLKHWILPECGLNTHTPKHKQYYSKAPVGNSPELMPWDCSLNKDFDDAISHHITQTRHLAEDHECKFSYTTPVRGSYCLRRVYEYNPRSERIVQDVNQFPKHLVRIMESEGCVVRDIGNSKKEEESLRGLRSGKRGLAAAAAEEKDGVKVDRRGGQEREHCGLFGYSRH
;
A
#
# COMPACT_ATOMS: atom_id res chain seq x y z
N MET A 1 -26.54 -52.93 15.53
CA MET A 1 -27.85 -52.46 16.03
C MET A 1 -28.02 -51.07 15.46
N ASP A 2 -28.25 -50.89 14.17
CA ASP A 2 -29.34 -51.37 13.30
C ASP A 2 -30.74 -50.82 13.67
N SER A 3 -31.43 -50.40 12.60
CA SER A 3 -32.78 -49.80 12.46
C SER A 3 -32.89 -48.29 12.73
N SER A 4 -33.25 -47.40 11.79
CA SER A 4 -34.17 -47.37 10.63
C SER A 4 -35.60 -46.89 10.96
N ASP A 5 -36.18 -46.24 9.93
CA ASP A 5 -37.56 -45.79 9.71
C ASP A 5 -38.06 -44.47 10.34
N SER A 6 -38.33 -43.41 9.56
CA SER A 6 -39.32 -43.17 8.46
C SER A 6 -40.68 -42.72 9.01
N THR A 7 -41.24 -41.57 8.64
CA THR A 7 -42.08 -41.24 7.45
C THR A 7 -42.55 -39.77 7.66
N ALA A 8 -42.52 -38.81 6.72
CA ALA A 8 -43.18 -38.62 5.43
C ALA A 8 -44.72 -38.40 5.49
N ASP A 9 -45.20 -37.16 5.22
CA ASP A 9 -46.34 -36.84 4.33
C ASP A 9 -46.38 -35.30 4.08
N VAL A 10 -46.09 -34.79 2.87
CA VAL A 10 -46.96 -34.58 1.68
C VAL A 10 -47.80 -33.30 1.76
N ASP A 11 -47.52 -32.34 0.87
CA ASP A 11 -48.56 -31.93 -0.08
C ASP A 11 -47.98 -31.47 -1.44
N ARG A 12 -48.61 -31.98 -2.50
CA ARG A 12 -48.28 -31.79 -3.92
C ARG A 12 -49.08 -30.62 -4.49
N ARG A 13 -48.54 -29.96 -5.51
CA ARG A 13 -49.29 -29.72 -6.77
C ARG A 13 -48.35 -29.48 -7.97
N THR A 14 -48.58 -30.33 -8.95
CA THR A 14 -47.97 -30.57 -10.27
C THR A 14 -48.46 -29.62 -11.37
N ALA A 15 -47.60 -29.37 -12.36
CA ALA A 15 -47.83 -29.55 -13.82
C ALA A 15 -46.54 -29.09 -14.55
N ALA A 16 -45.68 -29.90 -15.20
CA ALA A 16 -45.82 -30.92 -16.25
C ALA A 16 -46.00 -30.36 -17.68
N ARG A 17 -44.93 -30.48 -18.49
CA ARG A 17 -44.83 -30.89 -19.92
C ARG A 17 -43.60 -30.24 -20.56
N ALA A 18 -42.86 -30.81 -21.50
CA ALA A 18 -42.56 -32.17 -21.96
C ALA A 18 -41.56 -31.97 -23.12
N ASP A 19 -40.48 -32.75 -23.15
CA ASP A 19 -39.54 -32.91 -24.26
C ASP A 19 -39.89 -34.21 -25.01
N PRO A 20 -39.66 -34.28 -26.33
CA PRO A 20 -39.17 -35.55 -26.86
C PRO A 20 -38.13 -35.47 -28.01
N GLN A 21 -37.09 -36.30 -27.84
CA GLN A 21 -36.38 -37.15 -28.83
C GLN A 21 -35.51 -36.47 -29.90
N ALA A 22 -34.19 -36.72 -30.03
CA ALA A 22 -33.37 -37.93 -30.18
C ALA A 22 -33.01 -38.28 -31.65
N THR A 23 -31.73 -38.66 -31.81
CA THR A 23 -31.08 -39.48 -32.87
C THR A 23 -30.99 -38.92 -34.29
N TRP A 24 -29.75 -38.71 -34.77
CA TRP A 24 -29.18 -39.37 -35.96
C TRP A 24 -27.66 -39.39 -35.86
N ASP A 25 -27.11 -40.60 -35.94
CA ASP A 25 -25.69 -40.95 -35.99
C ASP A 25 -25.35 -41.41 -37.43
N LEU A 26 -24.07 -41.22 -37.82
CA LEU A 26 -23.26 -41.98 -38.80
C LEU A 26 -22.98 -41.47 -40.25
N ILE A 27 -21.70 -41.73 -40.62
CA ILE A 27 -21.02 -41.87 -41.94
C ILE A 27 -20.56 -40.56 -42.60
N GLY A 28 -19.32 -40.33 -43.03
CA GLY A 28 -18.04 -41.07 -43.21
C GLY A 28 -17.13 -40.14 -44.06
N ALA A 29 -15.86 -39.94 -43.69
CA ALA A 29 -14.67 -40.48 -44.37
C ALA A 29 -14.51 -40.09 -45.86
N ASP A 30 -13.50 -39.26 -46.18
CA ASP A 30 -12.37 -39.59 -47.07
C ASP A 30 -11.73 -38.36 -47.78
N ASP A 31 -10.40 -38.35 -47.68
CA ASP A 31 -9.36 -37.96 -48.67
C ASP A 31 -9.02 -36.50 -49.02
N GLU A 32 -7.85 -36.12 -48.47
CA GLU A 32 -6.80 -35.24 -49.01
C GLU A 32 -6.38 -35.61 -50.46
N PRO A 33 -5.79 -34.71 -51.28
CA PRO A 33 -4.34 -34.51 -51.17
C PRO A 33 -3.81 -33.10 -51.54
N SER A 34 -2.50 -32.99 -51.34
CA SER A 34 -1.63 -31.83 -51.22
C SER A 34 -0.88 -31.42 -52.51
N LYS A 35 -0.53 -30.12 -52.55
CA LYS A 35 0.70 -29.47 -53.10
C LYS A 35 0.98 -29.52 -54.63
N PRO A 36 1.65 -28.49 -55.22
CA PRO A 36 3.11 -28.32 -55.12
C PRO A 36 3.65 -26.88 -54.97
N ASP A 37 4.90 -26.84 -54.50
CA ASP A 37 5.85 -25.73 -54.46
C ASP A 37 6.38 -25.41 -55.87
N ASP A 38 6.79 -24.17 -56.16
CA ASP A 38 7.76 -23.83 -57.22
C ASP A 38 8.55 -22.57 -56.81
N GLU A 39 9.88 -22.71 -56.79
CA GLU A 39 10.89 -21.65 -56.76
C GLU A 39 11.25 -21.24 -58.21
N ASP A 40 11.60 -19.97 -58.45
CA ASP A 40 12.80 -19.53 -59.20
C ASP A 40 12.71 -18.12 -59.86
N GLU A 41 13.77 -17.35 -59.60
CA GLU A 41 14.52 -16.41 -60.47
C GLU A 41 13.97 -15.03 -60.96
N GLU A 42 14.53 -13.99 -60.32
CA GLU A 42 15.17 -12.74 -60.82
C GLU A 42 15.09 -12.36 -62.32
N PHE A 43 14.62 -11.13 -62.61
CA PHE A 43 15.09 -10.33 -63.76
C PHE A 43 14.98 -8.81 -63.51
N VAL A 44 16.09 -8.11 -63.77
CA VAL A 44 16.25 -6.64 -63.77
C VAL A 44 15.87 -6.07 -65.13
N TYR A 45 15.17 -4.93 -65.15
CA TYR A 45 15.27 -3.94 -66.22
C TYR A 45 15.29 -2.53 -65.64
N GLU A 46 16.30 -1.77 -66.06
CA GLU A 46 16.53 -0.35 -65.86
C GLU A 46 15.56 0.53 -66.68
N ASP A 47 15.46 1.79 -66.23
CA ASP A 47 15.05 3.01 -66.93
C ASP A 47 13.58 3.14 -67.39
N ASP A 48 12.80 3.83 -66.54
CA ASP A 48 11.98 4.96 -66.97
C ASP A 48 12.06 6.06 -65.88
N LEU A 49 12.96 7.01 -66.12
CA LEU A 49 13.21 8.19 -65.30
C LEU A 49 12.17 9.26 -65.64
N ASP A 50 10.96 9.11 -65.10
CA ASP A 50 9.95 10.16 -65.15
C ASP A 50 10.34 11.33 -64.24
N LEU A 51 10.41 12.52 -64.84
CA LEU A 51 10.65 13.80 -64.17
C LEU A 51 9.51 14.11 -63.19
N LEU A 52 9.69 13.68 -61.94
CA LEU A 52 8.81 13.99 -60.82
C LEU A 52 8.77 15.50 -60.57
N SER A 53 7.57 16.04 -60.36
CA SER A 53 7.36 17.44 -60.01
C SER A 53 7.86 17.71 -58.58
N ASP A 54 8.12 18.98 -58.24
CA ASP A 54 8.58 19.37 -56.90
C ASP A 54 7.62 18.91 -55.77
N ASP A 55 6.34 18.68 -56.09
CA ASP A 55 5.34 18.14 -55.17
C ASP A 55 5.47 16.60 -55.00
N ASP A 56 5.84 15.86 -56.05
CA ASP A 56 6.03 14.41 -55.98
C ASP A 56 7.34 14.03 -55.28
N LEU A 57 8.38 14.88 -55.37
CA LEU A 57 9.61 14.74 -54.58
C LEU A 57 9.36 14.95 -53.08
N LEU A 58 8.40 15.81 -52.73
CA LEU A 58 7.99 16.05 -51.35
C LEU A 58 7.26 14.83 -50.78
N GLU A 59 6.38 14.22 -51.57
CA GLU A 59 5.59 13.04 -51.18
C GLU A 59 6.48 11.79 -51.05
N LYS A 60 7.40 11.58 -51.99
CA LYS A 60 8.36 10.48 -51.94
C LYS A 60 9.35 10.60 -50.77
N ALA A 61 9.83 11.81 -50.46
CA ALA A 61 10.68 12.06 -49.30
C ALA A 61 9.92 11.93 -47.96
N LEU A 62 8.61 12.16 -47.96
CA LEU A 62 7.72 11.94 -46.82
C LEU A 62 7.47 10.45 -46.60
N GLU A 63 7.28 9.66 -47.65
CA GLU A 63 7.10 8.20 -47.56
C GLU A 63 8.38 7.50 -47.08
N GLU A 64 9.55 7.91 -47.57
CA GLU A 64 10.86 7.37 -47.14
C GLU A 64 11.19 7.72 -45.67
N LEU A 65 10.59 8.80 -45.13
CA LEU A 65 10.67 9.18 -43.71
C LEU A 65 9.63 8.49 -42.81
N VAL A 66 8.59 7.87 -43.40
CA VAL A 66 7.51 7.19 -42.66
C VAL A 66 7.85 5.72 -42.38
N GLU A 67 8.75 5.10 -43.16
CA GLU A 67 9.17 3.70 -42.94
C GLU A 67 10.14 3.50 -41.76
N GLU A 68 10.69 4.56 -41.18
CA GLU A 68 11.37 4.51 -39.89
C GLU A 68 10.67 5.37 -38.83
N SER A 69 9.92 4.69 -37.96
CA SER A 69 9.34 5.18 -36.70
C SER A 69 8.05 6.02 -36.80
N ILE A 70 7.05 5.61 -36.02
CA ILE A 70 5.84 6.38 -35.72
C ILE A 70 6.26 7.68 -35.00
N LEU A 71 6.47 8.76 -35.74
CA LEU A 71 6.81 10.08 -35.19
C LEU A 71 5.54 10.87 -34.84
N ASP A 72 5.59 11.53 -33.68
CA ASP A 72 4.55 12.40 -33.10
C ASP A 72 4.11 13.52 -34.07
N GLU A 73 2.81 13.83 -34.15
CA GLU A 73 2.22 14.89 -34.98
C GLU A 73 2.91 16.26 -34.76
N GLU A 74 3.45 16.49 -33.56
CA GLU A 74 4.23 17.67 -33.23
C GLU A 74 5.60 17.72 -33.94
N VAL A 75 6.27 16.58 -34.13
CA VAL A 75 7.57 16.49 -34.80
C VAL A 75 7.43 16.85 -36.27
N TYR A 76 6.41 16.31 -36.95
CA TYR A 76 6.10 16.65 -38.34
C TYR A 76 5.82 18.14 -38.53
N ARG A 77 5.03 18.73 -37.63
CA ARG A 77 4.72 20.15 -37.67
C ARG A 77 5.98 21.02 -37.55
N ARG A 78 6.93 20.60 -36.72
CA ARG A 78 8.19 21.34 -36.49
C ARG A 78 9.16 21.20 -37.66
N ILE A 79 9.23 20.01 -38.28
CA ILE A 79 9.99 19.78 -39.52
C ILE A 79 9.40 20.62 -40.66
N ALA A 80 8.07 20.67 -40.81
CA ALA A 80 7.41 21.49 -41.82
C ALA A 80 7.69 23.00 -41.64
N ILE A 81 7.69 23.49 -40.39
CA ILE A 81 8.07 24.88 -40.08
C ILE A 81 9.52 25.15 -40.46
N ALA A 82 10.43 24.22 -40.17
CA ALA A 82 11.84 24.32 -40.52
C ALA A 82 12.08 24.39 -42.04
N TYR A 83 11.39 23.53 -42.79
CA TYR A 83 11.45 23.52 -44.23
C TYR A 83 11.00 24.84 -44.84
N VAL A 84 9.85 25.37 -44.40
CA VAL A 84 9.35 26.67 -44.91
C VAL A 84 10.31 27.81 -44.54
N TYR A 85 10.91 27.78 -43.35
CA TYR A 85 11.84 28.81 -42.91
C TYR A 85 13.11 28.87 -43.77
N TYR A 86 13.80 27.74 -43.98
CA TYR A 86 15.04 27.69 -44.75
C TYR A 86 14.80 27.73 -46.26
N ASN A 87 13.91 26.88 -46.78
CA ASN A 87 13.81 26.61 -48.22
C ASN A 87 12.82 27.52 -48.94
N VAL A 88 11.78 28.01 -48.25
CA VAL A 88 10.73 28.85 -48.89
C VAL A 88 10.96 30.33 -48.58
N LEU A 89 11.38 30.67 -47.36
CA LEU A 89 11.57 32.06 -46.92
C LEU A 89 13.03 32.52 -46.94
N GLY A 90 13.99 31.63 -47.16
CA GLY A 90 15.41 31.96 -47.27
C GLY A 90 16.07 32.34 -45.94
N ALA A 91 15.63 31.75 -44.84
CA ALA A 91 16.16 31.95 -43.48
C ALA A 91 16.28 33.43 -43.05
N PRO A 92 15.17 34.19 -43.05
CA PRO A 92 15.20 35.61 -42.69
C PRO A 92 15.67 35.81 -41.23
N PRO A 93 16.40 36.89 -40.94
CA PRO A 93 17.03 37.11 -39.63
C PRO A 93 16.00 37.44 -38.54
N ARG A 94 16.42 37.33 -37.27
CA ARG A 94 15.51 37.37 -36.09
C ARG A 94 14.67 38.64 -36.01
N GLU A 95 15.20 39.76 -36.51
CA GLU A 95 14.56 41.07 -36.54
C GLU A 95 13.31 41.10 -37.43
N GLU A 96 13.27 40.24 -38.46
CA GLU A 96 12.17 40.15 -39.43
C GLU A 96 11.09 39.14 -39.04
N TRP A 97 11.26 38.45 -37.91
CA TRP A 97 10.33 37.41 -37.50
C TRP A 97 8.97 37.97 -37.07
N GLY A 98 9.00 39.09 -36.34
CA GLY A 98 7.82 39.78 -35.84
C GLY A 98 7.21 40.78 -36.82
N GLY A 99 6.08 41.39 -36.44
CA GLY A 99 5.43 42.46 -37.20
C GLY A 99 4.39 42.02 -38.23
N LYS A 100 3.66 43.01 -38.79
CA LYS A 100 2.58 42.77 -39.75
C LYS A 100 3.17 42.32 -41.10
N GLY A 101 3.14 41.02 -41.36
CA GLY A 101 3.76 40.41 -42.54
C GLY A 101 5.14 39.80 -42.28
N GLY A 102 5.60 39.74 -41.03
CA GLY A 102 6.85 39.08 -40.65
C GLY A 102 6.84 37.56 -40.86
N THR A 103 8.00 36.94 -40.70
CA THR A 103 8.25 35.50 -40.96
C THR A 103 7.23 34.60 -40.26
N TYR A 104 6.85 34.91 -39.01
CA TYR A 104 5.84 34.12 -38.30
C TYR A 104 4.48 34.10 -38.99
N GLY A 105 4.04 35.25 -39.52
CA GLY A 105 2.77 35.36 -40.22
C GLY A 105 2.78 34.65 -41.57
N LYS A 106 3.93 34.67 -42.27
CA LYS A 106 4.12 33.97 -43.55
C LYS A 106 4.10 32.47 -43.36
N ILE A 107 4.87 31.93 -42.41
CA ILE A 107 4.90 30.48 -42.10
C ILE A 107 3.50 29.97 -41.73
N LYS A 108 2.79 30.68 -40.85
CA LYS A 108 1.42 30.30 -40.44
C LYS A 108 0.45 30.27 -41.62
N ARG A 109 0.58 31.19 -42.57
CA ARG A 109 -0.27 31.24 -43.76
C ARG A 109 0.02 30.10 -44.71
N ILE A 110 1.30 29.80 -44.95
CA ILE A 110 1.76 28.72 -45.83
C ILE A 110 1.33 27.36 -45.28
N LEU A 111 1.55 27.12 -43.99
CA LEU A 111 1.23 25.85 -43.32
C LEU A 111 -0.19 25.77 -42.77
N LYS A 112 -1.05 26.77 -43.05
CA LYS A 112 -2.43 26.89 -42.51
C LYS A 112 -2.54 26.68 -40.99
N VAL A 113 -1.52 27.10 -40.24
CA VAL A 113 -1.47 26.96 -38.77
C VAL A 113 -2.32 28.06 -38.13
N PRO A 114 -3.11 27.76 -37.08
CA PRO A 114 -3.89 28.77 -36.36
C PRO A 114 -3.06 29.98 -35.91
N SER A 115 -3.63 31.18 -36.04
CA SER A 115 -2.93 32.44 -35.79
C SER A 115 -2.38 32.57 -34.35
N GLY A 116 -3.06 31.95 -33.38
CA GLY A 116 -2.65 31.91 -31.97
C GLY A 116 -1.50 30.95 -31.65
N THR A 117 -1.12 30.05 -32.57
CA THR A 117 -0.03 29.09 -32.34
C THR A 117 1.30 29.81 -32.25
N LYS A 118 2.06 29.57 -31.18
CA LYS A 118 3.42 30.11 -31.05
C LYS A 118 4.36 29.23 -31.88
N ILE A 119 5.15 29.83 -32.76
CA ILE A 119 6.14 29.09 -33.59
C ILE A 119 7.57 29.62 -33.41
N GLY A 120 7.74 30.70 -32.64
CA GLY A 120 9.06 31.33 -32.45
C GLY A 120 10.09 30.41 -31.82
N TYR A 121 9.68 29.56 -30.87
CA TYR A 121 10.57 28.57 -30.26
C TYR A 121 11.08 27.51 -31.26
N VAL A 122 10.36 27.28 -32.37
CA VAL A 122 10.80 26.34 -33.41
C VAL A 122 11.92 26.97 -34.24
N LEU A 123 11.84 28.27 -34.54
CA LEU A 123 12.90 28.98 -35.25
C LEU A 123 14.14 29.20 -34.38
N GLU A 124 13.96 29.43 -33.09
CA GLU A 124 15.06 29.48 -32.12
C GLU A 124 15.81 28.14 -32.06
N ASP A 125 15.10 27.02 -31.95
CA ASP A 125 15.73 25.69 -31.95
C ASP A 125 16.48 25.39 -33.26
N LEU A 126 16.04 25.96 -34.39
CA LEU A 126 16.71 25.80 -35.69
C LEU A 126 18.05 26.52 -35.72
N LEU A 127 18.07 27.79 -35.31
CA LEU A 127 19.31 28.57 -35.21
C LEU A 127 20.27 27.96 -34.19
N ASP A 128 19.76 27.44 -33.08
CA ASP A 128 20.57 26.73 -32.07
C ASP A 128 21.22 25.45 -32.63
N CYS A 129 20.53 24.73 -33.51
CA CYS A 129 21.10 23.55 -34.19
C CYS A 129 22.15 23.94 -35.23
N GLU A 130 21.95 25.06 -35.92
CA GLU A 130 22.89 25.62 -36.88
C GLU A 130 24.19 26.08 -36.19
N ASP A 131 24.09 26.81 -35.08
CA ASP A 131 25.23 27.24 -34.26
C ASP A 131 26.02 26.05 -33.71
N LYS A 132 25.32 24.98 -33.31
CA LYS A 132 25.92 23.73 -32.79
C LYS A 132 26.37 22.78 -33.90
N LYS A 133 26.17 23.12 -35.18
CA LYS A 133 26.45 22.28 -36.36
C LYS A 133 25.83 20.88 -36.26
N CYS A 134 24.61 20.77 -35.72
CA CYS A 134 23.90 19.50 -35.58
C CYS A 134 22.62 19.49 -36.42
N ARG A 135 22.20 18.29 -36.86
CA ARG A 135 21.01 18.13 -37.71
C ARG A 135 19.75 18.40 -36.88
N TYR A 136 18.88 19.29 -37.36
CA TYR A 136 17.56 19.49 -36.76
C TYR A 136 16.66 18.27 -37.02
N THR A 137 16.09 17.69 -35.96
CA THR A 137 15.30 16.45 -36.04
C THR A 137 13.80 16.66 -35.79
N GLY A 138 13.34 17.90 -35.60
CA GLY A 138 11.94 18.19 -35.24
C GLY A 138 11.54 17.80 -33.82
N LYS A 139 12.28 16.91 -33.16
CA LYS A 139 12.13 16.59 -31.74
C LYS A 139 12.43 17.82 -30.90
N ARG A 140 11.64 18.06 -29.86
CA ARG A 140 11.87 19.19 -28.94
C ARG A 140 13.17 18.95 -28.20
N GLN A 141 14.22 19.63 -28.61
CA GLN A 141 15.44 19.68 -27.83
C GLN A 141 15.09 20.47 -26.56
N ALA A 142 15.09 19.79 -25.43
CA ALA A 142 15.01 20.44 -24.13
C ALA A 142 16.36 21.14 -23.89
N LEU A 143 16.62 22.23 -24.61
CA LEU A 143 17.81 23.04 -24.46
C LEU A 143 17.43 24.33 -23.72
N GLY A 144 18.06 24.50 -22.56
CA GLY A 144 18.14 25.76 -21.85
C GLY A 144 17.05 25.99 -20.82
N GLU A 145 17.38 25.66 -19.57
CA GLU A 145 17.03 26.43 -18.37
C GLU A 145 15.70 27.19 -18.45
N THR A 146 14.63 26.55 -17.95
CA THR A 146 13.64 27.34 -17.21
C THR A 146 14.43 28.26 -16.29
N ARG A 147 14.22 29.60 -16.35
CA ARG A 147 14.76 30.56 -15.38
C ARG A 147 14.90 29.80 -14.07
N PRO A 148 16.12 29.62 -13.52
CA PRO A 148 16.26 28.89 -12.27
C PRO A 148 15.20 29.49 -11.37
N PRO A 149 14.32 28.67 -10.75
CA PRO A 149 13.37 29.22 -9.80
C PRO A 149 14.19 30.16 -8.93
N LYS A 150 13.84 31.45 -8.90
CA LYS A 150 14.56 32.42 -8.09
C LYS A 150 14.27 32.00 -6.66
N ILE A 151 15.07 31.05 -6.19
CA ILE A 151 15.16 30.62 -4.83
C ILE A 151 15.87 31.81 -4.18
N PRO A 152 15.20 32.56 -3.30
CA PRO A 152 15.86 33.63 -2.56
C PRO A 152 17.13 33.06 -1.90
N ASN A 153 18.27 33.76 -1.98
CA ASN A 153 19.55 33.28 -1.45
C ASN A 153 19.48 32.97 0.06
N ASP A 154 18.45 33.45 0.75
CA ASP A 154 18.14 33.26 2.17
C ASP A 154 17.11 32.16 2.45
N SER A 155 16.64 31.43 1.43
CA SER A 155 15.68 30.33 1.61
C SER A 155 16.37 29.00 1.90
N GLN A 156 15.66 28.10 2.61
CA GLN A 156 16.17 26.79 2.98
C GLN A 156 16.55 25.95 1.75
N GLU A 157 15.86 26.11 0.64
CA GLU A 157 16.10 25.39 -0.59
C GLU A 157 17.40 25.83 -1.28
N ALA A 158 17.78 27.11 -1.18
CA ALA A 158 19.08 27.60 -1.69
C ALA A 158 20.23 27.03 -0.86
N GLN A 159 20.05 26.96 0.46
CA GLN A 159 21.02 26.34 1.35
C GLN A 159 21.16 24.84 1.06
N ILE A 160 20.07 24.11 0.82
CA ILE A 160 20.12 22.67 0.48
C ILE A 160 20.86 22.44 -0.85
N VAL A 161 20.63 23.28 -1.86
CA VAL A 161 21.29 23.17 -3.17
C VAL A 161 22.76 23.57 -3.09
N ALA A 162 23.10 24.64 -2.37
CA ALA A 162 24.48 25.05 -2.12
C ALA A 162 25.24 23.98 -1.33
N ASP A 163 24.63 23.45 -0.26
CA ASP A 163 25.17 22.35 0.53
C ASP A 163 25.41 21.10 -0.34
N HIS A 164 24.52 20.78 -1.28
CA HIS A 164 24.68 19.63 -2.17
C HIS A 164 25.84 19.83 -3.17
N LEU A 165 25.99 21.03 -3.72
CA LEU A 165 27.09 21.37 -4.64
C LEU A 165 28.45 21.37 -3.92
N GLU A 166 28.52 21.96 -2.73
CA GLU A 166 29.72 21.92 -1.88
C GLU A 166 30.08 20.47 -1.51
N LEU A 167 29.09 19.63 -1.19
CA LEU A 167 29.30 18.19 -0.94
C LEU A 167 29.85 17.45 -2.15
N THR A 168 29.42 17.79 -3.37
CA THR A 168 29.96 17.17 -4.59
C THR A 168 31.38 17.61 -4.90
N ASP A 169 31.74 18.86 -4.58
CA ASP A 169 33.09 19.38 -4.77
C ASP A 169 34.06 18.80 -3.72
N GLU A 170 33.63 18.64 -2.47
CA GLU A 170 34.37 17.93 -1.42
C GLU A 170 34.59 16.45 -1.77
N ALA A 171 33.56 15.78 -2.29
CA ALA A 171 33.66 14.38 -2.73
C ALA A 171 34.58 14.22 -3.95
N LYS A 172 34.53 15.15 -4.91
CA LYS A 172 35.45 15.18 -6.06
C LYS A 172 36.88 15.46 -5.63
N ALA A 173 37.12 16.45 -4.77
CA ALA A 173 38.44 16.75 -4.23
C ALA A 173 39.01 15.58 -3.42
N PHE A 174 38.16 14.88 -2.65
CA PHE A 174 38.54 13.64 -1.98
C PHE A 174 38.95 12.57 -3.00
N MET A 175 38.12 12.28 -4.00
CA MET A 175 38.44 11.28 -5.04
C MET A 175 39.72 11.61 -5.82
N GLU A 176 39.94 12.89 -6.18
CA GLU A 176 41.16 13.35 -6.86
C GLU A 176 42.41 13.26 -5.97
N SER A 177 42.28 13.47 -4.66
CA SER A 177 43.38 13.31 -3.70
C SER A 177 43.82 11.86 -3.52
N GLN A 178 42.89 10.90 -3.66
CA GLN A 178 43.17 9.47 -3.49
C GLN A 178 43.79 8.81 -4.75
N GLY A 179 43.78 9.50 -5.90
CA GLY A 179 44.37 9.01 -7.15
C GLY A 179 45.88 9.21 -7.28
N LYS A 180 46.53 9.95 -6.37
CA LYS A 180 47.93 10.36 -6.49
C LYS A 180 48.93 9.58 -5.65
N ASP A 181 48.49 8.93 -4.57
CA ASP A 181 49.37 8.18 -3.66
C ASP A 181 48.78 6.82 -3.32
N GLY A 182 48.99 5.80 -4.19
CA GLY A 182 49.02 4.34 -3.95
C GLY A 182 48.15 3.65 -2.88
N ASN A 183 47.20 4.30 -2.23
CA ASN A 183 46.54 3.86 -1.01
C ASN A 183 45.03 4.04 -1.19
N ARG A 184 44.47 3.15 -2.01
CA ARG A 184 43.04 3.14 -2.31
C ARG A 184 42.26 2.85 -1.02
N PRO A 185 41.17 3.57 -0.72
CA PRO A 185 40.34 3.28 0.45
C PRO A 185 39.87 1.82 0.48
N GLU A 186 39.75 1.24 1.67
CA GLU A 186 39.41 -0.19 1.85
C GLU A 186 38.11 -0.59 1.14
N TRP A 187 37.13 0.30 1.04
CA TRP A 187 35.87 0.05 0.32
C TRP A 187 36.01 -0.07 -1.20
N PHE A 188 37.20 0.15 -1.77
CA PHE A 188 37.50 -0.11 -3.18
C PHE A 188 38.47 -1.30 -3.37
N LEU A 189 38.80 -2.00 -2.29
CA LEU A 189 39.66 -3.18 -2.29
C LEU A 189 38.79 -4.44 -2.24
N THR A 190 38.72 -5.17 -3.35
CA THR A 190 37.82 -6.34 -3.50
C THR A 190 38.11 -7.48 -2.52
N ASP A 191 39.32 -7.55 -1.97
CA ASP A 191 39.73 -8.52 -0.95
C ASP A 191 39.27 -8.14 0.47
N LYS A 192 38.85 -6.89 0.68
CA LYS A 192 38.31 -6.38 1.95
C LYS A 192 36.80 -6.40 2.01
N LEU A 193 36.13 -6.53 0.86
CA LEU A 193 34.69 -6.54 0.73
C LEU A 193 34.14 -7.97 0.83
N THR A 194 32.96 -8.09 1.43
CA THR A 194 32.24 -9.35 1.47
C THR A 194 31.75 -9.74 0.08
N ARG A 195 32.00 -11.00 -0.31
CA ARG A 195 31.47 -11.55 -1.56
C ARG A 195 30.04 -11.99 -1.35
N ILE A 196 29.14 -11.44 -2.15
CA ILE A 196 27.71 -11.75 -2.13
C ILE A 196 27.40 -12.62 -3.35
N ASP A 197 26.82 -13.79 -3.11
CA ASP A 197 26.28 -14.66 -4.15
C ASP A 197 24.84 -14.24 -4.44
N LEU A 198 24.55 -13.87 -5.70
CA LEU A 198 23.22 -13.46 -6.16
C LEU A 198 22.15 -14.53 -5.87
N THR A 199 22.53 -15.81 -5.89
CA THR A 199 21.62 -16.94 -5.65
C THR A 199 21.26 -17.14 -4.18
N LYS A 200 21.90 -16.38 -3.29
CA LYS A 200 21.70 -16.40 -1.84
C LYS A 200 21.11 -15.08 -1.31
N ILE A 201 20.49 -14.29 -2.19
CA ILE A 201 19.83 -13.02 -1.83
C ILE A 201 18.31 -13.20 -1.82
N GLY A 202 17.67 -12.81 -0.72
CA GLY A 202 16.23 -12.54 -0.67
C GLY A 202 15.97 -11.07 -0.98
N PHE A 203 15.24 -10.79 -2.06
CA PHE A 203 14.80 -9.45 -2.45
C PHE A 203 13.41 -9.18 -1.91
N TRP A 204 13.29 -8.12 -1.11
CA TRP A 204 12.06 -7.77 -0.42
C TRP A 204 11.64 -6.33 -0.69
N ASP A 205 10.33 -6.14 -0.88
CA ASP A 205 9.72 -4.83 -1.10
C ASP A 205 8.35 -4.74 -0.40
N GLU A 206 7.93 -3.53 -0.04
CA GLU A 206 6.60 -3.25 0.53
C GLU A 206 5.66 -2.75 -0.58
N THR A 207 4.52 -3.44 -0.76
CA THR A 207 3.45 -2.95 -1.64
C THR A 207 2.16 -2.66 -0.86
N HIS A 208 1.44 -1.66 -1.34
CA HIS A 208 0.23 -1.16 -0.72
C HIS A 208 -0.86 -0.88 -1.76
N HIS A 209 -2.01 -1.53 -1.59
CA HIS A 209 -3.17 -1.37 -2.46
C HIS A 209 -4.30 -0.67 -1.72
N LYS A 210 -4.80 0.40 -2.35
CA LYS A 210 -5.98 1.12 -1.86
C LYS A 210 -7.22 0.27 -2.08
N CYS A 211 -8.10 0.23 -1.09
CA CYS A 211 -9.39 -0.42 -1.26
C CYS A 211 -10.25 0.38 -2.24
N VAL A 212 -10.89 -0.31 -3.19
CA VAL A 212 -11.72 0.32 -4.23
C VAL A 212 -13.15 -0.18 -4.10
N ILE A 213 -14.11 0.75 -4.02
CA ILE A 213 -15.54 0.46 -3.98
C ILE A 213 -16.19 1.00 -5.26
N GLY A 214 -16.97 0.17 -5.94
CA GLY A 214 -17.50 0.46 -7.28
C GLY A 214 -16.54 -0.06 -8.35
N GLY A 215 -16.98 -1.04 -9.14
CA GLY A 215 -16.10 -1.80 -10.02
C GLY A 215 -15.54 -0.99 -11.19
N GLY A 216 -14.22 -0.90 -11.29
CA GLY A 216 -13.53 -0.45 -12.48
C GLY A 216 -12.05 -0.78 -12.36
N ALA A 217 -11.52 -1.55 -13.31
CA ALA A 217 -10.09 -1.80 -13.39
C ALA A 217 -9.38 -0.45 -13.66
N VAL A 218 -8.50 -0.04 -12.75
CA VAL A 218 -7.67 1.15 -12.92
C VAL A 218 -6.41 0.71 -13.65
N GLN A 219 -6.40 0.80 -14.97
CA GLN A 219 -5.18 0.58 -15.74
C GLN A 219 -4.48 1.94 -15.97
N ALA A 220 -3.25 2.08 -15.48
CA ALA A 220 -2.29 3.13 -15.85
C ALA A 220 -2.83 4.58 -15.84
N GLY A 221 -3.53 4.99 -14.77
CA GLY A 221 -3.88 6.39 -14.53
C GLY A 221 -4.96 7.00 -15.45
N ARG A 222 -5.49 6.25 -16.43
CA ARG A 222 -6.62 6.68 -17.28
C ARG A 222 -7.82 5.78 -17.06
N LYS A 223 -8.92 6.38 -16.60
CA LYS A 223 -10.18 5.69 -16.31
C LYS A 223 -11.00 5.59 -17.59
N PHE A 224 -10.96 4.44 -18.26
CA PHE A 224 -11.86 4.16 -19.38
C PHE A 224 -13.11 3.43 -18.87
N HIS A 225 -14.29 4.00 -19.10
CA HIS A 225 -15.56 3.31 -18.88
C HIS A 225 -16.07 2.82 -20.23
N LEU A 226 -15.95 1.52 -20.50
CA LEU A 226 -16.57 0.91 -21.66
C LEU A 226 -18.06 0.68 -21.35
N LYS A 227 -18.94 1.51 -21.92
CA LYS A 227 -20.39 1.30 -21.87
C LYS A 227 -20.80 0.47 -23.09
N PHE A 228 -21.68 -0.51 -22.88
CA PHE A 228 -22.32 -1.24 -23.96
C PHE A 228 -23.79 -0.82 -24.06
N PRO A 229 -24.35 -0.68 -25.27
CA PRO A 229 -25.77 -0.41 -25.45
C PRO A 229 -26.60 -1.60 -24.91
N ARG A 230 -27.70 -1.27 -24.23
CA ARG A 230 -28.54 -2.25 -23.53
C ARG A 230 -30.02 -2.11 -23.90
N ASP A 231 -30.73 -3.23 -23.89
CA ASP A 231 -32.19 -3.23 -24.06
C ASP A 231 -32.91 -2.79 -22.77
N ALA A 232 -34.24 -2.66 -22.84
CA ALA A 232 -35.09 -2.32 -21.69
C ALA A 232 -35.00 -3.33 -20.52
N ASN A 233 -34.43 -4.50 -20.74
CA ASN A 233 -34.25 -5.56 -19.74
C ASN A 233 -32.80 -5.61 -19.20
N GLY A 234 -31.92 -4.71 -19.64
CA GLY A 234 -30.52 -4.64 -19.22
C GLY A 234 -29.59 -5.65 -19.90
N LYS A 235 -30.01 -6.31 -20.99
CA LYS A 235 -29.17 -7.21 -21.78
C LYS A 235 -28.39 -6.42 -22.84
N LEU A 236 -27.29 -7.00 -23.32
CA LEU A 236 -26.49 -6.42 -24.41
C LEU A 236 -27.33 -6.36 -25.70
N ASP A 237 -27.49 -5.18 -26.28
CA ASP A 237 -28.19 -4.99 -27.55
C ASP A 237 -27.43 -3.93 -28.36
N PRO A 238 -26.88 -4.26 -29.53
CA PRO A 238 -26.20 -3.31 -30.42
C PRO A 238 -27.04 -2.07 -30.79
N ASN A 239 -28.38 -2.19 -30.78
CA ASN A 239 -29.32 -1.12 -31.06
C ASN A 239 -29.94 -0.50 -29.79
N GLY A 240 -29.50 -0.96 -28.62
CA GLY A 240 -29.99 -0.49 -27.33
C GLY A 240 -29.46 0.90 -26.95
N GLU A 241 -29.88 1.37 -25.78
CA GLU A 241 -29.43 2.66 -25.26
C GLU A 241 -28.25 2.50 -24.29
N TYR A 242 -27.36 3.48 -24.27
CA TYR A 242 -26.29 3.55 -23.27
C TYR A 242 -26.88 4.02 -21.94
N SER A 243 -26.44 3.45 -20.82
CA SER A 243 -26.87 3.94 -19.51
C SER A 243 -26.43 5.40 -19.31
N GLY A 244 -27.39 6.28 -19.01
CA GLY A 244 -27.14 7.67 -18.63
C GLY A 244 -26.50 7.80 -17.25
N GLU A 245 -26.53 6.74 -16.44
CA GLU A 245 -25.89 6.71 -15.13
C GLU A 245 -24.36 6.60 -15.27
N ASP A 246 -23.65 7.48 -14.59
CA ASP A 246 -22.21 7.38 -14.42
C ASP A 246 -21.91 6.35 -13.32
N GLN A 247 -21.01 5.42 -13.63
CA GLN A 247 -20.55 4.46 -12.64
C GLN A 247 -19.74 5.20 -11.58
N THR A 248 -20.26 5.26 -10.35
CA THR A 248 -19.59 5.88 -9.23
C THR A 248 -18.51 4.94 -8.68
N ILE A 249 -17.25 5.22 -9.00
CA ILE A 249 -16.09 4.61 -8.33
C ILE A 249 -15.75 5.50 -7.14
N LEU A 250 -16.02 4.99 -5.94
CA LEU A 250 -15.65 5.66 -4.70
C LEU A 250 -14.24 5.21 -4.33
N ASN A 251 -13.25 6.07 -4.60
CA ASN A 251 -11.92 5.94 -4.01
C ASN A 251 -12.03 6.36 -2.55
N VAL A 252 -12.28 5.39 -1.67
CA VAL A 252 -12.27 5.60 -0.24
C VAL A 252 -10.82 5.65 0.22
N LYS A 253 -10.40 6.82 0.71
CA LYS A 253 -9.17 6.95 1.49
C LYS A 253 -9.47 6.36 2.87
N TYR A 254 -9.45 5.03 2.97
CA TYR A 254 -9.43 4.39 4.27
C TYR A 254 -8.06 4.63 4.92
N ASP A 255 -8.04 4.73 6.25
CA ASP A 255 -6.81 4.52 7.02
C ASP A 255 -6.30 3.08 6.88
N ASP A 256 -7.18 2.17 6.42
CA ASP A 256 -6.94 0.76 6.24
C ASP A 256 -6.72 0.42 4.75
N GLU A 257 -5.46 0.33 4.35
CA GLU A 257 -5.01 -0.17 3.05
C GLU A 257 -4.67 -1.67 3.14
N THR A 258 -4.66 -2.34 2.00
CA THR A 258 -4.07 -3.67 1.91
C THR A 258 -2.56 -3.50 1.84
N ARG A 259 -1.81 -4.10 2.77
CA ARG A 259 -0.37 -3.87 2.94
C ARG A 259 0.34 -5.20 3.12
N VAL A 260 1.27 -5.49 2.22
CA VAL A 260 2.07 -6.72 2.26
C VAL A 260 3.52 -6.39 1.91
N SER A 261 4.45 -7.15 2.46
CA SER A 261 5.82 -7.18 1.95
C SER A 261 6.06 -8.51 1.26
N LEU A 262 6.54 -8.43 0.03
CA LEU A 262 6.72 -9.54 -0.90
C LEU A 262 8.21 -9.88 -0.99
N GLY A 263 8.55 -11.17 -0.95
CA GLY A 263 9.92 -11.65 -1.04
C GLY A 263 10.14 -12.51 -2.28
N CYS A 264 11.29 -12.39 -2.94
CA CYS A 264 11.67 -13.33 -4.00
C CYS A 264 13.17 -13.64 -3.96
N SER A 265 13.52 -14.81 -4.48
CA SER A 265 14.90 -15.23 -4.72
C SER A 265 14.98 -15.92 -6.08
N ALA A 266 16.20 -16.07 -6.62
CA ALA A 266 16.41 -16.90 -7.80
C ALA A 266 17.72 -17.65 -7.68
N ASN A 267 17.72 -18.91 -8.12
CA ASN A 267 18.93 -19.61 -8.50
C ASN A 267 19.15 -19.49 -10.02
N ALA A 268 20.08 -20.27 -10.58
CA ALA A 268 20.41 -20.20 -12.00
C ALA A 268 19.24 -20.55 -12.95
N THR A 269 18.28 -21.35 -12.50
CA THR A 269 17.21 -21.92 -13.34
C THR A 269 15.81 -21.68 -12.81
N GLU A 270 15.65 -21.48 -11.50
CA GLU A 270 14.37 -21.37 -10.82
C GLU A 270 14.31 -20.13 -9.94
N GLY A 271 13.15 -19.50 -9.96
CA GLY A 271 12.80 -18.36 -9.11
C GLY A 271 11.75 -18.79 -8.11
N HIS A 272 11.86 -18.25 -6.90
CA HIS A 272 11.02 -18.63 -5.78
C HIS A 272 10.38 -17.40 -5.15
N ASN A 273 9.10 -17.49 -4.84
CA ASN A 273 8.43 -16.56 -3.94
C ASN A 273 8.76 -16.97 -2.50
N ILE A 274 9.28 -16.04 -1.71
CA ILE A 274 9.52 -16.24 -0.28
C ILE A 274 8.22 -15.88 0.46
N PRO A 275 7.78 -16.62 1.49
CA PRO A 275 6.50 -16.36 2.14
C PRO A 275 6.29 -14.88 2.51
N LEU A 276 5.22 -14.25 2.00
CA LEU A 276 4.94 -12.83 2.26
C LEU A 276 4.57 -12.57 3.72
N ILE A 277 4.76 -11.33 4.17
CA ILE A 277 4.13 -10.84 5.40
C ILE A 277 2.96 -9.94 5.06
N ASP A 278 1.82 -10.18 5.73
CA ASP A 278 0.61 -9.40 5.58
C ASP A 278 0.22 -8.70 6.89
N TYR A 279 0.10 -7.38 6.80
CA TYR A 279 -0.36 -6.51 7.86
C TYR A 279 -1.43 -5.54 7.35
N SER A 280 -2.22 -5.98 6.37
CA SER A 280 -3.36 -5.25 5.82
C SER A 280 -4.32 -4.80 6.93
N GLY A 281 -4.75 -3.54 6.83
CA GLY A 281 -5.58 -2.90 7.86
C GLY A 281 -4.87 -2.60 9.19
N LYS A 282 -3.53 -2.65 9.21
CA LYS A 282 -2.72 -2.24 10.36
C LYS A 282 -1.74 -1.13 9.98
N THR A 283 -1.43 -0.26 10.94
CA THR A 283 -0.37 0.73 10.81
C THR A 283 0.95 0.18 11.35
N LEU A 284 2.00 0.22 10.53
CA LEU A 284 3.36 -0.12 10.92
C LEU A 284 3.96 1.01 11.77
N LEU A 285 4.48 0.67 12.95
CA LEU A 285 5.05 1.64 13.90
C LEU A 285 6.50 1.30 14.24
N THR A 286 7.27 2.33 14.61
CA THR A 286 8.58 2.13 15.25
C THR A 286 8.41 1.38 16.58
N SER A 287 9.43 0.63 17.01
CA SER A 287 9.40 -0.09 18.29
C SER A 287 9.11 0.85 19.48
N LYS A 288 9.62 2.08 19.42
CA LYS A 288 9.36 3.12 20.41
C LYS A 288 7.88 3.51 20.46
N ASP A 289 7.28 3.80 19.32
CA ASP A 289 5.88 4.23 19.25
C ASP A 289 4.93 3.09 19.59
N TYR A 290 5.25 1.88 19.17
CA TYR A 290 4.51 0.68 19.54
C TYR A 290 4.50 0.46 21.06
N ALA A 291 5.66 0.57 21.72
CA ALA A 291 5.76 0.49 23.18
C ALA A 291 4.99 1.62 23.89
N ASN A 292 4.99 2.83 23.32
CA ASN A 292 4.19 3.94 23.84
C ASN A 292 2.68 3.66 23.73
N ARG A 293 2.22 3.07 22.61
CA ARG A 293 0.82 2.64 22.45
C ARG A 293 0.43 1.56 23.46
N LYS A 294 1.28 0.55 23.71
CA LYS A 294 1.06 -0.45 24.78
C LYS A 294 0.85 0.23 26.14
N LYS A 295 1.69 1.21 26.48
CA LYS A 295 1.55 1.98 27.74
C LYS A 295 0.25 2.78 27.80
N MET A 296 -0.13 3.44 26.70
CA MET A 296 -1.37 4.21 26.61
C MET A 296 -2.60 3.32 26.76
N GLU A 297 -2.60 2.13 26.16
CA GLU A 297 -3.69 1.16 26.28
C GLU A 297 -3.84 0.66 27.73
N ILE A 298 -2.73 0.28 28.37
CA ILE A 298 -2.70 -0.08 29.79
C ILE A 298 -3.25 1.07 30.66
N ALA A 299 -2.83 2.30 30.41
CA ALA A 299 -3.34 3.48 31.12
C ALA A 299 -4.83 3.73 30.86
N GLY A 300 -5.29 3.51 29.63
CA GLY A 300 -6.70 3.60 29.24
C GLY A 300 -7.57 2.60 29.99
N VAL A 301 -7.12 1.36 30.15
CA VAL A 301 -7.83 0.36 30.97
C VAL A 301 -7.90 0.76 32.44
N ARG A 302 -6.83 1.35 32.97
CA ARG A 302 -6.79 1.84 34.37
C ARG A 302 -7.77 3.00 34.60
N SER A 303 -8.00 3.84 33.59
CA SER A 303 -8.88 5.01 33.68
C SER A 303 -10.37 4.67 33.48
N LEU A 304 -10.71 3.45 33.04
CA LEU A 304 -12.10 3.02 32.84
C LEU A 304 -12.93 3.18 34.12
N THR A 305 -14.05 3.88 34.00
CA THR A 305 -15.03 4.09 35.08
C THR A 305 -16.19 3.10 34.99
N GLY A 306 -16.91 2.90 36.09
CA GLY A 306 -18.08 2.01 36.16
C GLY A 306 -17.82 0.64 36.79
N GLU A 307 -18.87 0.11 37.45
CA GLU A 307 -18.87 -1.17 38.17
C GLU A 307 -19.25 -2.38 37.30
N ARG A 308 -19.66 -2.14 36.04
CA ARG A 308 -20.02 -3.17 35.05
C ARG A 308 -18.92 -3.41 34.01
N SER A 309 -17.71 -2.91 34.25
CA SER A 309 -16.60 -3.18 33.33
C SER A 309 -16.15 -4.64 33.46
N GLY A 310 -15.80 -5.27 32.34
CA GLY A 310 -15.27 -6.64 32.31
C GLY A 310 -13.96 -6.83 33.08
N TRP A 311 -13.37 -5.74 33.58
CA TRP A 311 -12.14 -5.70 34.37
C TRP A 311 -12.34 -5.88 35.87
N ILE A 312 -13.59 -6.04 36.32
CA ILE A 312 -13.93 -6.36 37.72
C ILE A 312 -14.45 -7.79 37.76
N LYS A 313 -13.66 -8.71 38.32
CA LYS A 313 -14.11 -10.06 38.62
C LYS A 313 -14.94 -10.01 39.91
N ARG A 314 -16.26 -10.12 39.77
CA ARG A 314 -17.16 -10.20 40.93
C ARG A 314 -16.99 -11.56 41.60
N GLY A 315 -16.76 -11.58 42.90
CA GLY A 315 -16.67 -12.84 43.65
C GLY A 315 -18.02 -13.47 44.01
N ARG A 316 -19.13 -12.84 43.60
CA ARG A 316 -20.49 -13.39 43.71
C ARG A 316 -20.82 -14.21 42.46
N VAL A 317 -21.23 -15.45 42.65
CA VAL A 317 -21.78 -16.29 41.59
C VAL A 317 -23.21 -15.86 41.27
N ALA A 318 -23.54 -15.71 39.99
CA ALA A 318 -24.88 -15.31 39.56
C ALA A 318 -25.93 -16.34 40.03
N GLY A 319 -27.04 -15.85 40.60
CA GLY A 319 -28.15 -16.69 41.06
C GLY A 319 -27.96 -17.36 42.42
N LYS A 320 -26.73 -17.41 42.97
CA LYS A 320 -26.47 -17.98 44.29
C LYS A 320 -26.71 -16.97 45.44
N PRO A 321 -27.49 -17.32 46.48
CA PRO A 321 -27.64 -16.49 47.67
C PRO A 321 -26.46 -16.69 48.65
N TYR A 322 -26.06 -15.62 49.32
CA TYR A 322 -25.05 -15.65 50.39
C TYR A 322 -25.68 -15.29 51.74
N LYS A 323 -25.15 -15.82 52.86
CA LYS A 323 -25.71 -15.58 54.21
C LYS A 323 -25.72 -14.09 54.61
N ILE A 324 -24.79 -13.29 54.06
CA ILE A 324 -24.74 -11.83 54.25
C ILE A 324 -25.83 -11.07 53.46
N ASP A 325 -26.50 -11.72 52.51
CA ASP A 325 -27.49 -11.07 51.67
C ASP A 325 -28.72 -10.63 52.46
N ARG A 326 -29.27 -9.48 52.05
CA ARG A 326 -30.56 -9.01 52.57
C ARG A 326 -31.69 -9.91 52.07
N LEU A 327 -32.67 -10.14 52.93
CA LEU A 327 -33.89 -10.87 52.55
C LEU A 327 -34.64 -10.08 51.46
N ALA A 328 -34.82 -10.71 50.30
CA ALA A 328 -35.52 -10.14 49.17
C ALA A 328 -36.41 -11.19 48.51
N PRO A 329 -37.61 -10.83 48.02
CA PRO A 329 -38.57 -11.79 47.47
C PRO A 329 -38.09 -12.62 46.29
N LYS A 330 -37.07 -12.14 45.57
CA LYS A 330 -36.50 -12.81 44.40
C LYS A 330 -35.37 -13.79 44.74
N ARG A 331 -34.94 -13.87 46.01
CA ARG A 331 -33.77 -14.67 46.43
C ARG A 331 -34.11 -15.90 47.28
N ILE A 332 -35.32 -15.96 47.85
CA ILE A 332 -35.83 -17.14 48.57
C ILE A 332 -37.18 -17.50 47.95
N PRO A 333 -37.37 -18.76 47.48
CA PRO A 333 -38.66 -19.22 46.99
C PRO A 333 -39.79 -18.94 48.00
N PHE A 334 -40.92 -18.43 47.50
CA PHE A 334 -42.14 -18.16 48.27
C PHE A 334 -42.02 -17.09 49.38
N LEU A 335 -40.91 -16.36 49.46
CA LEU A 335 -40.78 -15.21 50.36
C LEU A 335 -41.41 -13.97 49.73
N GLY A 336 -42.64 -13.59 50.13
CA GLY A 336 -43.31 -12.41 49.60
C GLY A 336 -42.80 -11.07 50.17
N LYS A 337 -43.04 -9.96 49.46
CA LYS A 337 -42.73 -8.58 49.93
C LYS A 337 -43.31 -8.29 51.33
N GLY A 338 -44.53 -8.78 51.61
CA GLY A 338 -45.19 -8.61 52.90
C GLY A 338 -44.49 -9.33 54.06
N ALA A 339 -43.89 -10.51 53.81
CA ALA A 339 -43.13 -11.23 54.83
C ALA A 339 -41.81 -10.50 55.15
N VAL A 340 -41.11 -9.99 54.13
CA VAL A 340 -39.89 -9.19 54.31
C VAL A 340 -40.16 -7.93 55.14
N LYS A 341 -41.27 -7.23 54.89
CA LYS A 341 -41.66 -6.05 55.68
C LYS A 341 -41.86 -6.40 57.15
N LYS A 342 -42.63 -7.46 57.45
CA LYS A 342 -42.86 -7.92 58.81
C LYS A 342 -41.58 -8.41 59.51
N PHE A 343 -40.64 -9.01 58.77
CA PHE A 343 -39.33 -9.41 59.32
C PHE A 343 -38.46 -8.22 59.71
N ASN A 344 -38.51 -7.12 58.96
CA ASN A 344 -37.82 -5.88 59.30
C ASN A 344 -38.43 -5.19 60.53
N GLU A 345 -39.73 -5.33 60.74
CA GLU A 345 -40.47 -4.75 61.88
C GLU A 345 -40.37 -5.61 63.17
N CYS A 346 -39.82 -6.82 63.09
CA CYS A 346 -39.59 -7.67 64.26
C CYS A 346 -38.45 -7.13 65.14
N SER A 347 -38.50 -7.40 66.45
CA SER A 347 -37.40 -7.08 67.38
C SER A 347 -36.81 -8.36 68.00
N PRO A 348 -35.57 -8.77 67.63
CA PRO A 348 -34.67 -8.12 66.67
C PRO A 348 -35.08 -8.29 65.19
N PRO A 349 -34.69 -7.35 64.30
CA PRO A 349 -35.02 -7.42 62.86
C PRO A 349 -34.29 -8.55 62.16
N ILE A 350 -35.04 -9.32 61.36
CA ILE A 350 -34.51 -10.41 60.54
C ILE A 350 -34.27 -9.86 59.13
N THR A 351 -33.09 -9.29 58.92
CA THR A 351 -32.76 -8.54 57.70
C THR A 351 -31.95 -9.34 56.69
N THR A 352 -31.32 -10.44 57.11
CA THR A 352 -30.38 -11.24 56.28
C THR A 352 -30.68 -12.74 56.36
N PHE A 353 -30.11 -13.49 55.41
CA PHE A 353 -30.14 -14.96 55.41
C PHE A 353 -29.50 -15.54 56.68
N ARG A 354 -28.36 -14.99 57.14
CA ARG A 354 -27.68 -15.40 58.38
C ARG A 354 -28.63 -15.38 59.58
N LYS A 355 -29.35 -14.27 59.78
CA LYS A 355 -30.33 -14.13 60.86
C LYS A 355 -31.52 -15.08 60.75
N LEU A 356 -31.86 -15.52 59.52
CA LEU A 356 -32.91 -16.49 59.28
C LEU A 356 -32.47 -17.91 59.66
N VAL A 357 -31.20 -18.24 59.41
CA VAL A 357 -30.57 -19.50 59.84
C VAL A 357 -30.49 -19.60 61.37
N GLU A 358 -30.13 -18.48 62.01
CA GLU A 358 -29.99 -18.34 63.47
C GLU A 358 -31.33 -18.36 64.25
N LEU A 359 -32.47 -18.47 63.56
CA LEU A 359 -33.77 -18.56 64.23
C LEU A 359 -33.89 -19.85 65.05
N THR A 360 -34.04 -19.70 66.36
CA THR A 360 -34.35 -20.82 67.26
C THR A 360 -35.81 -21.26 67.13
N ASP A 361 -36.11 -22.52 67.43
CA ASP A 361 -37.49 -23.05 67.33
C ASP A 361 -38.47 -22.33 68.27
N LYS A 362 -37.97 -21.86 69.43
CA LYS A 362 -38.70 -20.98 70.35
C LYS A 362 -39.10 -19.68 69.66
N ARG A 363 -38.16 -19.07 68.92
CA ARG A 363 -38.39 -17.82 68.18
C ARG A 363 -39.31 -18.02 66.98
N ILE A 364 -39.16 -19.12 66.23
CA ILE A 364 -40.07 -19.50 65.14
C ILE A 364 -41.50 -19.63 65.64
N THR A 365 -41.69 -20.30 66.78
CA THR A 365 -43.02 -20.47 67.39
C THR A 365 -43.61 -19.13 67.84
N ALA A 366 -42.78 -18.22 68.38
CA ALA A 366 -43.22 -16.88 68.75
C ALA A 366 -43.61 -16.01 67.54
N LEU A 367 -42.85 -16.08 66.44
CA LEU A 367 -43.14 -15.36 65.18
C LEU A 367 -44.42 -15.88 64.51
N ALA A 368 -44.65 -17.18 64.56
CA ALA A 368 -45.89 -17.79 64.07
C ALA A 368 -47.12 -17.34 64.88
N LYS A 369 -47.01 -17.30 66.22
CA LYS A 369 -48.07 -16.76 67.10
C LYS A 369 -48.36 -15.28 66.83
N LYS A 370 -47.33 -14.47 66.51
CA LYS A 370 -47.46 -13.07 66.12
C LYS A 370 -47.94 -12.84 64.67
N LYS A 371 -48.34 -13.90 63.96
CA LYS A 371 -48.82 -13.85 62.56
C LYS A 371 -47.84 -13.16 61.59
N VAL A 372 -46.53 -13.31 61.86
CA VAL A 372 -45.47 -12.83 60.96
C VAL A 372 -45.46 -13.68 59.68
N ALA A 373 -45.42 -15.00 59.85
CA ALA A 373 -45.60 -16.02 58.80
C ALA A 373 -46.02 -17.35 59.45
N THR A 374 -46.42 -18.35 58.65
CA THR A 374 -46.74 -19.69 59.17
C THR A 374 -45.48 -20.41 59.66
N LYS A 375 -45.62 -21.32 60.64
CA LYS A 375 -44.49 -22.12 61.13
C LYS A 375 -43.83 -22.93 60.00
N ALA A 376 -44.63 -23.47 59.07
CA ALA A 376 -44.14 -24.20 57.90
C ALA A 376 -43.27 -23.32 57.00
N ASN A 377 -43.71 -22.09 56.69
CA ASN A 377 -42.94 -21.16 55.86
C ASN A 377 -41.64 -20.73 56.55
N LEU A 378 -41.67 -20.48 57.87
CA LEU A 378 -40.47 -20.13 58.63
C LEU A 378 -39.42 -21.25 58.62
N LEU A 379 -39.85 -22.51 58.75
CA LEU A 379 -38.95 -23.66 58.65
C LEU A 379 -38.42 -23.84 57.21
N ALA A 380 -39.28 -23.69 56.20
CA ALA A 380 -38.88 -23.77 54.80
C ALA A 380 -37.87 -22.69 54.42
N TRP A 381 -38.09 -21.43 54.85
CA TRP A 381 -37.14 -20.35 54.56
C TRP A 381 -35.85 -20.47 55.37
N ARG A 382 -35.91 -20.95 56.63
CA ARG A 382 -34.70 -21.27 57.41
C ARG A 382 -33.85 -22.33 56.70
N LYS A 383 -34.49 -23.40 56.19
CA LYS A 383 -33.82 -24.46 55.42
C LYS A 383 -33.22 -23.90 54.12
N ALA A 384 -34.00 -23.14 53.34
CA ALA A 384 -33.50 -22.50 52.13
C ALA A 384 -32.34 -21.51 52.38
N ALA A 385 -32.28 -20.91 53.57
CA ALA A 385 -31.16 -20.05 53.95
C ALA A 385 -29.94 -20.80 54.50
N GLN A 386 -30.11 -22.05 54.96
CA GLN A 386 -28.98 -22.92 55.34
C GLN A 386 -28.15 -23.34 54.12
N ASP A 387 -28.81 -23.51 52.97
CA ASP A 387 -28.17 -23.85 51.69
C ASP A 387 -27.41 -22.67 51.05
N ALA A 388 -27.46 -21.47 51.65
CA ALA A 388 -26.70 -20.30 51.20
C ALA A 388 -25.22 -20.40 51.61
N GLU A 389 -24.30 -19.99 50.73
CA GLU A 389 -22.87 -19.92 51.04
C GLU A 389 -22.59 -18.82 52.09
N ASP A 390 -21.55 -18.97 52.92
CA ASP A 390 -21.27 -18.03 54.01
C ASP A 390 -21.01 -16.60 53.51
N GLU A 391 -19.96 -16.43 52.71
CA GLU A 391 -19.55 -15.14 52.16
C GLU A 391 -19.04 -15.31 50.72
N PRO A 392 -19.31 -14.35 49.81
CA PRO A 392 -18.75 -14.39 48.47
C PRO A 392 -17.23 -14.16 48.54
N THR A 393 -16.51 -14.64 47.53
CA THR A 393 -15.10 -14.27 47.40
C THR A 393 -14.97 -12.75 47.23
N ALA A 394 -13.83 -12.19 47.66
CA ALA A 394 -13.56 -10.79 47.45
C ALA A 394 -13.56 -10.49 45.94
N SER A 395 -14.24 -9.42 45.52
CA SER A 395 -14.21 -9.03 44.11
C SER A 395 -12.85 -8.44 43.76
N THR A 396 -12.23 -8.94 42.70
CA THR A 396 -10.93 -8.47 42.23
C THR A 396 -11.13 -7.39 41.18
N ASN A 397 -10.56 -6.21 41.43
CA ASN A 397 -10.55 -5.11 40.46
C ASN A 397 -9.16 -5.02 39.82
N HIS A 398 -8.99 -5.64 38.65
CA HIS A 398 -7.71 -5.74 37.95
C HIS A 398 -7.16 -4.37 37.52
N ARG A 399 -8.02 -3.34 37.38
CA ARG A 399 -7.61 -1.96 37.04
C ARG A 399 -6.69 -1.30 38.07
N LYS A 400 -6.71 -1.80 39.32
CA LYS A 400 -5.85 -1.27 40.39
C LYS A 400 -4.41 -1.77 40.30
N ALA A 401 -4.15 -2.83 39.54
CA ALA A 401 -2.79 -3.31 39.31
C ALA A 401 -2.01 -2.33 38.43
N ALA A 402 -0.67 -2.36 38.53
CA ALA A 402 0.20 -1.60 37.64
C ALA A 402 -0.03 -1.99 36.17
N ASN A 403 -0.18 -3.30 35.93
CA ASN A 403 -0.58 -3.88 34.66
C ASN A 403 -1.92 -4.65 34.82
N PRO A 404 -3.05 -4.07 34.39
CA PRO A 404 -4.36 -4.72 34.48
C PRO A 404 -4.47 -5.98 33.63
N TYR A 405 -3.77 -6.03 32.49
CA TYR A 405 -3.76 -7.20 31.61
C TYR A 405 -3.08 -8.38 32.32
N GLN A 406 -1.87 -8.18 32.86
CA GLN A 406 -1.14 -9.20 33.62
C GLN A 406 -1.92 -9.67 34.85
N SER A 407 -2.53 -8.74 35.59
CA SER A 407 -3.35 -9.10 36.75
C SER A 407 -4.55 -10.00 36.39
N ARG A 408 -5.08 -9.88 35.16
CA ARG A 408 -6.29 -10.59 34.74
C ARG A 408 -5.99 -11.91 34.03
N TRP A 409 -4.95 -11.95 33.19
CA TRP A 409 -4.64 -13.09 32.34
C TRP A 409 -3.32 -13.79 32.67
N GLY A 410 -2.55 -13.31 33.65
CA GLY A 410 -1.30 -13.95 34.03
C GLY A 410 -0.27 -13.81 32.92
N ASP A 411 0.23 -14.95 32.42
CA ASP A 411 1.31 -15.01 31.45
C ASP A 411 0.85 -14.62 30.03
N ASP A 412 -0.42 -14.89 29.68
CA ASP A 412 -1.00 -14.59 28.35
C ASP A 412 -1.30 -13.09 28.13
N TRP A 413 -0.85 -12.22 29.03
CA TRP A 413 -1.32 -10.84 29.06
C TRP A 413 -0.85 -10.00 27.88
N GLU A 414 0.32 -10.31 27.33
CA GLU A 414 0.87 -9.60 26.16
C GLU A 414 0.03 -9.88 24.92
N GLU A 415 -0.28 -11.16 24.66
CA GLU A 415 -1.18 -11.57 23.57
C GLU A 415 -2.56 -10.91 23.71
N ARG A 416 -3.11 -10.89 24.93
CA ARG A 416 -4.41 -10.23 25.21
C ARG A 416 -4.35 -8.71 25.04
N LEU A 417 -3.21 -8.09 25.34
CA LEU A 417 -2.99 -6.67 25.11
C LEU A 417 -2.89 -6.36 23.63
N GLU A 418 -2.13 -7.14 22.87
CA GLU A 418 -1.94 -6.96 21.43
C GLU A 418 -3.23 -7.19 20.64
N GLY A 419 -4.05 -8.16 21.08
CA GLY A 419 -5.39 -8.40 20.54
C GLY A 419 -6.46 -7.39 21.00
N SER A 420 -6.13 -6.40 21.83
CA SER A 420 -7.12 -5.42 22.29
C SER A 420 -7.53 -4.46 21.16
N SER A 421 -8.72 -3.85 21.28
CA SER A 421 -9.17 -2.83 20.31
C SER A 421 -8.24 -1.60 20.24
N GLY A 422 -7.45 -1.35 21.30
CA GLY A 422 -6.48 -0.25 21.34
C GLY A 422 -5.20 -0.56 20.56
N MET A 423 -4.82 -1.83 20.45
CA MET A 423 -3.55 -2.29 19.89
C MET A 423 -3.68 -3.04 18.55
N SER A 424 -4.78 -3.75 18.30
CA SER A 424 -4.96 -4.65 17.15
C SER A 424 -4.78 -4.00 15.76
N ARG A 425 -4.96 -2.67 15.68
CA ARG A 425 -4.72 -1.85 14.48
C ARG A 425 -3.24 -1.49 14.23
N TYR A 426 -2.33 -1.88 15.11
CA TYR A 426 -0.92 -1.54 15.04
C TYR A 426 -0.07 -2.81 14.92
N VAL A 427 1.02 -2.72 14.16
CA VAL A 427 2.06 -3.74 14.08
C VAL A 427 3.42 -3.07 14.27
N CYS A 428 4.35 -3.76 14.96
CA CYS A 428 5.69 -3.25 15.16
C CYS A 428 6.56 -3.54 13.93
N VAL A 429 7.41 -2.60 13.52
CA VAL A 429 8.37 -2.82 12.42
C VAL A 429 9.27 -4.04 12.65
N THR A 430 9.57 -4.38 13.91
CA THR A 430 10.38 -5.57 14.22
C THR A 430 9.69 -6.86 13.79
N THR A 431 8.36 -6.94 13.79
CA THR A 431 7.62 -8.11 13.30
C THR A 431 7.87 -8.32 11.80
N MET A 432 7.91 -7.24 11.03
CA MET A 432 8.22 -7.29 9.60
C MET A 432 9.68 -7.66 9.34
N VAL A 433 10.59 -7.04 10.09
CA VAL A 433 12.03 -7.36 10.01
C VAL A 433 12.28 -8.83 10.35
N GLU A 434 11.73 -9.33 11.46
CA GLU A 434 11.88 -10.74 11.86
C GLU A 434 11.37 -11.68 10.77
N HIS A 435 10.20 -11.40 10.21
CA HIS A 435 9.65 -12.20 9.11
C HIS A 435 10.58 -12.20 7.88
N ILE A 436 11.02 -11.03 7.41
CA ILE A 436 11.90 -10.90 6.24
C ILE A 436 13.17 -11.74 6.42
N PHE A 437 13.82 -11.64 7.57
CA PHE A 437 15.11 -12.30 7.80
C PHE A 437 14.96 -13.79 8.12
N GLU A 438 13.98 -14.19 8.94
CA GLU A 438 13.77 -15.61 9.26
C GLU A 438 13.25 -16.40 8.06
N GLU A 439 12.34 -15.84 7.26
CA GLU A 439 11.86 -16.51 6.04
C GLU A 439 12.94 -16.57 4.96
N THR A 440 13.77 -15.52 4.81
CA THR A 440 14.93 -15.60 3.93
C THR A 440 15.89 -16.68 4.39
N LYS A 441 16.21 -16.74 5.68
CA LYS A 441 17.09 -17.76 6.25
C LYS A 441 16.54 -19.17 6.01
N ALA A 442 15.29 -19.41 6.37
CA ALA A 442 14.65 -20.71 6.22
C ALA A 442 14.65 -21.15 4.75
N HIS A 443 14.32 -20.23 3.84
CA HIS A 443 14.33 -20.47 2.41
C HIS A 443 15.73 -20.79 1.87
N MET A 444 16.76 -20.05 2.30
CA MET A 444 18.13 -20.32 1.87
C MET A 444 18.67 -21.63 2.44
N GLN A 445 18.28 -21.99 3.67
CA GLN A 445 18.62 -23.29 4.25
C GLN A 445 17.92 -24.45 3.56
N GLU A 446 16.69 -24.24 3.07
CA GLU A 446 15.96 -25.24 2.27
C GLU A 446 16.66 -25.52 0.93
N ILE A 447 17.11 -24.47 0.23
CA ILE A 447 17.69 -24.61 -1.12
C ILE A 447 19.18 -24.97 -1.08
N HIS A 448 19.94 -24.37 -0.16
CA HIS A 448 21.41 -24.48 -0.12
C HIS A 448 21.94 -25.37 1.02
N GLY A 449 21.05 -25.89 1.87
CA GLY A 449 21.36 -26.79 2.98
C GLY A 449 21.34 -26.10 4.35
N GLU A 450 21.11 -26.88 5.41
CA GLU A 450 20.87 -26.40 6.78
C GLU A 450 22.01 -25.51 7.34
N ASP A 451 23.26 -25.78 6.92
CA ASP A 451 24.45 -25.04 7.35
C ASP A 451 24.72 -23.75 6.54
N CYS A 452 23.82 -23.36 5.62
CA CYS A 452 23.95 -22.13 4.84
C CYS A 452 23.78 -20.89 5.73
N ASP A 453 24.88 -20.22 6.07
CA ASP A 453 24.91 -18.93 6.79
C ASP A 453 25.40 -17.77 5.90
N ASP A 454 25.72 -18.01 4.64
CA ASP A 454 26.17 -16.98 3.67
C ASP A 454 25.02 -16.44 2.81
N TRP A 455 23.90 -16.14 3.45
CA TRP A 455 22.71 -15.56 2.83
C TRP A 455 22.55 -14.08 3.15
N TRP A 456 21.78 -13.39 2.30
CA TRP A 456 21.65 -11.94 2.32
C TRP A 456 20.23 -11.48 2.08
N VAL A 457 19.88 -10.32 2.62
CA VAL A 457 18.62 -9.61 2.38
C VAL A 457 18.93 -8.32 1.64
N TYR A 458 18.26 -8.12 0.50
CA TYR A 458 18.17 -6.83 -0.17
C TYR A 458 16.78 -6.23 0.06
N HIS A 459 16.76 -5.05 0.68
CA HIS A 459 15.56 -4.26 0.93
C HIS A 459 15.93 -2.78 0.76
N ASP A 460 14.98 -1.95 0.36
CA ASP A 460 15.17 -0.51 0.27
C ASP A 460 15.47 0.13 1.65
N ALA A 461 15.83 1.41 1.64
CA ALA A 461 16.17 2.17 2.84
C ALA A 461 14.94 2.65 3.62
N LEU A 462 13.99 1.75 3.91
CA LEU A 462 12.79 2.08 4.68
C LEU A 462 13.16 2.72 6.03
N LEU A 463 12.70 3.95 6.24
CA LEU A 463 13.07 4.77 7.39
C LEU A 463 12.78 4.09 8.74
N LEU A 464 11.71 3.29 8.81
CA LEU A 464 11.34 2.55 10.03
C LEU A 464 12.34 1.43 10.38
N MET A 465 12.94 0.80 9.37
CA MET A 465 13.97 -0.24 9.55
C MET A 465 15.33 0.35 9.91
N THR A 466 15.63 1.56 9.42
CA THR A 466 16.94 2.22 9.66
C THR A 466 17.01 2.99 10.98
N THR A 467 15.91 3.08 11.76
CA THR A 467 15.94 3.74 13.07
C THR A 467 16.92 3.06 14.04
N THR A 468 17.54 3.85 14.93
CA THR A 468 18.52 3.36 15.90
C THR A 468 17.98 2.20 16.75
N THR A 469 16.70 2.26 17.13
CA THR A 469 16.06 1.21 17.94
C THR A 469 15.86 -0.08 17.15
N THR A 470 15.42 0.01 15.90
CA THR A 470 15.21 -1.18 15.06
C THR A 470 16.55 -1.82 14.72
N ARG A 471 17.55 -1.02 14.36
CA ARG A 471 18.92 -1.51 14.12
C ARG A 471 19.54 -2.20 15.33
N ALA A 472 19.35 -1.65 16.55
CA ALA A 472 19.84 -2.31 17.76
C ALA A 472 19.19 -3.69 17.96
N CYS A 473 17.89 -3.83 17.68
CA CYS A 473 17.20 -5.12 17.69
C CYS A 473 17.76 -6.08 16.62
N MET A 474 18.01 -5.57 15.41
CA MET A 474 18.63 -6.36 14.33
C MET A 474 20.07 -6.81 14.66
N GLU A 475 20.85 -5.97 15.34
CA GLU A 475 22.19 -6.32 15.82
C GLU A 475 22.12 -7.45 16.85
N GLU A 476 21.25 -7.32 17.86
CA GLU A 476 21.06 -8.33 18.92
C GLU A 476 20.64 -9.70 18.34
N LYS A 477 19.81 -9.69 17.29
CA LYS A 477 19.38 -10.89 16.58
C LYS A 477 20.38 -11.42 15.55
N GLY A 478 21.47 -10.69 15.29
CA GLY A 478 22.44 -11.06 14.27
C GLY A 478 21.92 -10.89 12.83
N TYR A 479 20.88 -10.09 12.61
CA TYR A 479 20.34 -9.82 11.29
C TYR A 479 21.19 -8.82 10.50
N LEU A 480 21.85 -7.86 11.17
CA LEU A 480 22.63 -6.85 10.46
C LEU A 480 23.78 -7.42 9.62
N LYS A 481 24.36 -8.58 10.00
CA LYS A 481 25.39 -9.25 9.20
C LYS A 481 24.87 -9.85 7.89
N HIS A 482 23.56 -10.02 7.75
CA HIS A 482 22.92 -10.52 6.53
C HIS A 482 22.21 -9.42 5.73
N TRP A 483 22.19 -8.18 6.22
CA TRP A 483 21.62 -7.06 5.45
C TRP A 483 22.70 -6.45 4.56
N ILE A 484 22.41 -6.30 3.27
CA ILE A 484 23.35 -5.67 2.33
C ILE A 484 23.49 -4.18 2.69
N LEU A 485 24.62 -3.83 3.29
CA LEU A 485 24.94 -2.50 3.82
C LEU A 485 26.32 -2.02 3.32
N PRO A 486 26.59 -0.70 3.34
CA PRO A 486 27.92 -0.17 3.03
C PRO A 486 29.00 -0.72 3.97
N GLU A 487 30.13 -1.18 3.40
CA GLU A 487 31.25 -1.79 4.14
C GLU A 487 32.49 -0.89 4.22
N CYS A 488 33.45 -1.27 5.06
CA CYS A 488 34.77 -0.65 5.18
C CYS A 488 34.76 0.85 5.51
N GLY A 489 33.64 1.42 5.97
CA GLY A 489 33.49 2.86 6.21
C GLY A 489 33.04 3.66 4.98
N LEU A 490 32.52 3.00 3.93
CA LEU A 490 31.86 3.66 2.82
C LEU A 490 30.78 4.64 3.36
N ASN A 491 30.69 5.81 2.75
CA ASN A 491 29.81 6.92 3.17
C ASN A 491 30.09 7.51 4.56
N THR A 492 31.24 7.27 5.19
CA THR A 492 31.57 7.90 6.49
C THR A 492 32.40 9.17 6.39
N HIS A 493 32.81 9.55 5.18
CA HIS A 493 33.78 10.62 4.90
C HIS A 493 33.27 12.04 5.22
N THR A 494 31.95 12.27 5.20
CA THR A 494 31.34 13.51 5.70
C THR A 494 30.39 13.22 6.86
N PRO A 495 30.19 14.17 7.81
CA PRO A 495 29.20 14.00 8.87
C PRO A 495 27.78 13.73 8.36
N LYS A 496 27.39 14.38 7.26
CA LYS A 496 26.07 14.17 6.63
C LYS A 496 25.96 12.76 6.02
N HIS A 497 26.93 12.32 5.22
CA HIS A 497 26.90 10.96 4.66
C HIS A 497 26.95 9.89 5.76
N LYS A 498 27.74 10.14 6.81
CA LYS A 498 27.81 9.25 7.97
C LYS A 498 26.45 9.14 8.67
N GLN A 499 25.73 10.25 8.81
CA GLN A 499 24.42 10.26 9.46
C GLN A 499 23.35 9.53 8.65
N TYR A 500 23.31 9.72 7.33
CA TYR A 500 22.19 9.23 6.49
C TYR A 500 22.48 7.93 5.74
N TYR A 501 23.70 7.74 5.24
CA TYR A 501 23.99 6.69 4.26
C TYR A 501 24.95 5.60 4.77
N SER A 502 25.83 5.87 5.73
CA SER A 502 26.78 4.85 6.22
C SER A 502 26.16 3.65 6.94
N LYS A 503 24.86 3.73 7.25
CA LYS A 503 24.08 2.71 7.97
C LYS A 503 22.75 2.41 7.30
N ALA A 504 22.61 2.74 6.02
CA ALA A 504 21.41 2.47 5.25
C ALA A 504 21.79 1.64 4.02
N PRO A 505 20.93 0.71 3.57
CA PRO A 505 21.12 0.07 2.29
C PRO A 505 21.04 1.13 1.17
N VAL A 506 21.46 0.75 -0.04
CA VAL A 506 21.25 1.58 -1.22
C VAL A 506 19.75 1.70 -1.46
N GLY A 507 19.19 2.88 -1.21
CA GLY A 507 17.77 3.19 -1.41
C GLY A 507 17.53 4.04 -2.65
N ASN A 508 16.25 4.25 -2.99
CA ASN A 508 15.80 5.05 -4.15
C ASN A 508 16.30 4.56 -5.52
N SER A 509 16.57 3.26 -5.65
CA SER A 509 16.94 2.62 -6.92
C SER A 509 15.91 1.53 -7.27
N PRO A 510 14.68 1.90 -7.69
CA PRO A 510 13.65 0.93 -8.08
C PRO A 510 14.11 -0.02 -9.19
N GLU A 511 15.07 0.39 -10.02
CA GLU A 511 15.72 -0.43 -11.04
C GLU A 511 16.57 -1.58 -10.45
N LEU A 512 17.05 -1.47 -9.21
CA LEU A 512 17.79 -2.51 -8.51
C LEU A 512 16.88 -3.43 -7.68
N MET A 513 15.60 -3.11 -7.55
CA MET A 513 14.66 -3.94 -6.81
C MET A 513 13.81 -4.75 -7.80
N PRO A 514 13.94 -6.09 -7.89
CA PRO A 514 13.16 -6.91 -8.83
C PRO A 514 11.64 -6.64 -8.75
N TRP A 515 11.14 -6.51 -7.52
CA TRP A 515 9.75 -6.15 -7.24
C TRP A 515 9.33 -4.84 -7.91
N ASP A 516 10.09 -3.78 -7.69
CA ASP A 516 9.77 -2.44 -8.22
C ASP A 516 10.08 -2.30 -9.72
N CYS A 517 11.07 -3.05 -10.21
CA CYS A 517 11.47 -3.09 -11.60
C CYS A 517 10.33 -3.61 -12.47
N SER A 518 9.79 -4.81 -12.17
CA SER A 518 8.66 -5.33 -12.95
C SER A 518 7.73 -6.30 -12.22
N LEU A 519 8.18 -7.05 -11.20
CA LEU A 519 7.35 -8.10 -10.61
C LEU A 519 6.08 -7.56 -9.91
N ASN A 520 6.13 -6.39 -9.27
CA ASN A 520 4.94 -5.75 -8.70
C ASN A 520 3.88 -5.48 -9.76
N LYS A 521 4.30 -5.08 -10.97
CA LYS A 521 3.38 -4.84 -12.08
C LYS A 521 2.75 -6.13 -12.58
N ASP A 522 3.53 -7.19 -12.75
CA ASP A 522 3.02 -8.49 -13.18
C ASP A 522 2.01 -9.05 -12.17
N PHE A 523 2.32 -8.88 -10.88
CA PHE A 523 1.46 -9.24 -9.77
C PHE A 523 0.15 -8.43 -9.77
N ASP A 524 0.22 -7.11 -9.95
CA ASP A 524 -0.94 -6.23 -10.06
C ASP A 524 -1.85 -6.56 -11.26
N ASP A 525 -1.24 -6.82 -12.41
CA ASP A 525 -1.97 -7.20 -13.63
C ASP A 525 -2.68 -8.55 -13.44
N ALA A 526 -2.02 -9.52 -12.79
CA ALA A 526 -2.62 -10.81 -12.46
C ALA A 526 -3.84 -10.67 -11.53
N ILE A 527 -3.73 -9.85 -10.48
CA ILE A 527 -4.85 -9.60 -9.55
C ILE A 527 -5.99 -8.89 -10.27
N SER A 528 -5.68 -7.87 -11.06
CA SER A 528 -6.67 -7.11 -11.85
C SER A 528 -7.44 -8.01 -12.82
N HIS A 529 -6.74 -8.97 -13.44
CA HIS A 529 -7.34 -9.98 -14.29
C HIS A 529 -8.31 -10.88 -13.51
N HIS A 530 -7.90 -11.42 -12.36
CA HIS A 530 -8.77 -12.26 -11.52
C HIS A 530 -10.00 -11.52 -10.99
N ILE A 531 -9.85 -10.26 -10.57
CA ILE A 531 -10.99 -9.41 -10.16
C ILE A 531 -11.96 -9.25 -11.33
N THR A 532 -11.44 -9.00 -12.54
CA THR A 532 -12.27 -8.82 -13.74
C THR A 532 -13.01 -10.09 -14.10
N GLN A 533 -12.34 -11.24 -14.10
CA GLN A 533 -12.95 -12.53 -14.41
C GLN A 533 -14.04 -12.92 -13.41
N THR A 534 -13.82 -12.64 -12.13
CA THR A 534 -14.73 -13.06 -11.04
C THR A 534 -15.76 -12.00 -10.67
N ARG A 535 -15.82 -10.88 -11.41
CA ARG A 535 -16.73 -9.75 -11.13
C ARG A 535 -18.21 -10.14 -11.04
N HIS A 536 -18.62 -11.16 -11.78
CA HIS A 536 -20.01 -11.63 -11.87
C HIS A 536 -20.41 -12.56 -10.71
N LEU A 537 -19.44 -13.08 -9.95
CA LEU A 537 -19.70 -13.91 -8.78
C LEU A 537 -20.25 -13.03 -7.63
N ALA A 538 -21.09 -13.64 -6.79
CA ALA A 538 -21.60 -13.02 -5.58
C ALA A 538 -20.45 -12.60 -4.65
N GLU A 539 -20.69 -11.56 -3.84
CA GLU A 539 -19.66 -10.97 -2.98
C GLU A 539 -19.15 -11.92 -1.88
N ASP A 540 -19.94 -12.91 -1.50
CA ASP A 540 -19.62 -13.96 -0.52
C ASP A 540 -19.11 -15.26 -1.17
N HIS A 541 -19.01 -15.31 -2.50
CA HIS A 541 -18.52 -16.48 -3.20
C HIS A 541 -17.02 -16.69 -2.96
N GLU A 542 -16.59 -17.90 -2.61
CA GLU A 542 -15.20 -18.23 -2.27
C GLU A 542 -14.19 -17.91 -3.40
N CYS A 543 -14.58 -18.14 -4.66
CA CYS A 543 -13.75 -17.79 -5.82
C CYS A 543 -13.74 -16.29 -6.17
N LYS A 544 -14.45 -15.41 -5.44
CA LYS A 544 -14.49 -13.97 -5.74
C LYS A 544 -13.17 -13.30 -5.39
N PHE A 545 -12.57 -12.60 -6.36
CA PHE A 545 -11.48 -11.66 -6.11
C PHE A 545 -12.05 -10.25 -5.97
N SER A 546 -11.62 -9.52 -4.94
CA SER A 546 -12.10 -8.19 -4.61
C SER A 546 -11.12 -7.41 -3.73
N TYR A 547 -10.98 -6.11 -4.04
CA TYR A 547 -10.24 -5.12 -3.23
C TYR A 547 -11.17 -4.22 -2.39
N THR A 548 -12.42 -4.63 -2.14
CA THR A 548 -13.38 -3.74 -1.44
C THR A 548 -13.03 -3.51 0.03
N THR A 549 -12.26 -4.40 0.66
CA THR A 549 -11.80 -4.29 2.04
C THR A 549 -10.36 -4.80 2.17
N PRO A 550 -9.59 -4.38 3.18
CA PRO A 550 -8.22 -4.87 3.39
C PRO A 550 -8.16 -6.39 3.52
N VAL A 551 -9.14 -6.99 4.22
CA VAL A 551 -9.23 -8.45 4.41
C VAL A 551 -9.41 -9.17 3.08
N ARG A 552 -10.25 -8.63 2.18
CA ARG A 552 -10.47 -9.21 0.85
C ARG A 552 -9.28 -8.98 -0.07
N GLY A 553 -8.66 -7.81 -0.02
CA GLY A 553 -7.43 -7.54 -0.76
C GLY A 553 -6.30 -8.48 -0.35
N SER A 554 -6.10 -8.64 0.95
CA SER A 554 -5.18 -9.59 1.57
C SER A 554 -5.42 -11.03 1.11
N TYR A 555 -6.69 -11.45 1.08
CA TYR A 555 -7.09 -12.76 0.54
C TYR A 555 -6.74 -12.90 -0.95
N CYS A 556 -6.98 -11.87 -1.77
CA CYS A 556 -6.65 -11.88 -3.19
C CYS A 556 -5.14 -11.98 -3.42
N LEU A 557 -4.36 -11.14 -2.74
CA LEU A 557 -2.91 -11.09 -2.84
C LEU A 557 -2.30 -12.45 -2.55
N ARG A 558 -2.64 -13.08 -1.41
CA ARG A 558 -2.12 -14.41 -1.05
C ARG A 558 -2.39 -15.46 -2.12
N ARG A 559 -3.61 -15.50 -2.66
CA ARG A 559 -3.98 -16.47 -3.70
C ARG A 559 -3.25 -16.27 -5.02
N VAL A 560 -3.01 -15.02 -5.40
CA VAL A 560 -2.22 -14.75 -6.61
C VAL A 560 -0.75 -15.04 -6.36
N TYR A 561 -0.26 -14.76 -5.15
CA TYR A 561 1.15 -14.86 -4.78
C TYR A 561 1.68 -16.30 -4.80
N GLU A 562 0.81 -17.27 -4.54
CA GLU A 562 1.11 -18.70 -4.71
C GLU A 562 1.56 -19.07 -6.13
N TYR A 563 1.18 -18.28 -7.15
CA TYR A 563 1.43 -18.60 -8.56
C TYR A 563 2.12 -17.48 -9.35
N ASN A 564 2.06 -16.23 -8.88
CA ASN A 564 2.64 -15.07 -9.55
C ASN A 564 3.42 -14.22 -8.55
N PRO A 565 4.60 -13.71 -8.94
CA PRO A 565 5.25 -13.89 -10.23
C PRO A 565 5.72 -15.34 -10.47
N ARG A 566 5.80 -15.74 -11.74
CA ARG A 566 6.25 -17.08 -12.15
C ARG A 566 7.76 -17.22 -11.98
N SER A 567 8.23 -18.44 -11.78
CA SER A 567 9.64 -18.80 -11.61
C SER A 567 10.54 -18.16 -12.68
N GLU A 568 10.20 -18.33 -13.96
CA GLU A 568 11.01 -17.81 -15.07
C GLU A 568 11.12 -16.28 -15.06
N ARG A 569 10.05 -15.63 -14.61
CA ARG A 569 9.98 -14.17 -14.52
C ARG A 569 10.81 -13.63 -13.36
N ILE A 570 10.79 -14.29 -12.21
CA ILE A 570 11.64 -13.95 -11.07
C ILE A 570 13.12 -14.09 -11.47
N VAL A 571 13.50 -15.20 -12.10
CA VAL A 571 14.87 -15.42 -12.61
C VAL A 571 15.28 -14.33 -13.58
N GLN A 572 14.39 -13.95 -14.51
CA GLN A 572 14.65 -12.88 -15.48
C GLN A 572 15.03 -11.57 -14.78
N ASP A 573 14.25 -11.15 -13.78
CA ASP A 573 14.41 -9.85 -13.11
C ASP A 573 15.58 -9.84 -12.12
N VAL A 574 15.76 -10.91 -11.33
CA VAL A 574 16.92 -11.04 -10.43
C VAL A 574 18.23 -10.99 -11.23
N ASN A 575 18.28 -11.61 -12.40
CA ASN A 575 19.46 -11.55 -13.28
C ASN A 575 19.69 -10.19 -13.96
N GLN A 576 18.75 -9.23 -13.86
CA GLN A 576 19.00 -7.85 -14.27
C GLN A 576 19.78 -7.06 -13.22
N PHE A 577 19.70 -7.43 -11.94
CA PHE A 577 20.37 -6.73 -10.84
C PHE A 577 21.84 -6.39 -11.13
N PRO A 578 22.73 -7.35 -11.46
CA PRO A 578 24.13 -7.03 -11.75
C PRO A 578 24.31 -6.19 -13.03
N LYS A 579 23.44 -6.37 -14.04
CA LYS A 579 23.50 -5.60 -15.29
C LYS A 579 23.12 -4.14 -15.06
N HIS A 580 22.10 -3.90 -14.23
CA HIS A 580 21.67 -2.57 -13.83
C HIS A 580 22.74 -1.88 -12.98
N LEU A 581 23.37 -2.59 -12.04
CA LEU A 581 24.50 -2.04 -11.27
C LEU A 581 25.63 -1.53 -12.19
N VAL A 582 26.05 -2.31 -13.19
CA VAL A 582 27.08 -1.89 -14.15
C VAL A 582 26.66 -0.63 -14.89
N ARG A 583 25.42 -0.58 -15.40
CA ARG A 583 24.92 0.62 -16.13
C ARG A 583 24.84 1.87 -15.25
N ILE A 584 24.45 1.71 -13.97
CA ILE A 584 24.43 2.81 -13.00
C ILE A 584 25.85 3.28 -12.72
N MET A 585 26.81 2.36 -12.55
CA MET A 585 28.23 2.70 -12.36
C MET A 585 28.81 3.45 -13.56
N GLU A 586 28.54 2.98 -14.78
CA GLU A 586 28.94 3.64 -16.03
C GLU A 586 28.32 5.04 -16.18
N SER A 587 27.17 5.25 -15.55
CA SER A 587 26.46 6.54 -15.52
C SER A 587 26.78 7.36 -14.27
N GLU A 588 27.83 7.02 -13.53
CA GLU A 588 28.28 7.73 -12.32
C GLU A 588 27.18 7.88 -11.25
N GLY A 589 26.28 6.90 -11.13
CA GLY A 589 25.16 6.93 -10.19
C GLY A 589 23.97 7.78 -10.65
N CYS A 590 23.98 8.30 -11.88
CA CYS A 590 22.84 9.01 -12.45
C CYS A 590 21.71 8.06 -12.88
N VAL A 591 20.49 8.58 -12.93
CA VAL A 591 19.32 7.88 -13.49
C VAL A 591 19.60 7.48 -14.93
N VAL A 592 19.56 6.19 -15.20
CA VAL A 592 19.81 5.63 -16.53
C VAL A 592 18.46 5.41 -17.23
N ARG A 593 18.30 6.03 -18.40
CA ARG A 593 17.11 5.77 -19.23
C ARG A 593 17.15 4.31 -19.72
N ASP A 594 15.99 3.68 -19.74
CA ASP A 594 15.80 2.31 -20.23
C ASP A 594 16.36 1.19 -19.34
N ILE A 595 16.55 1.44 -18.03
CA ILE A 595 16.60 0.37 -17.00
C ILE A 595 15.45 0.53 -16.03
N GLY A 596 14.79 -0.59 -15.69
CA GLY A 596 13.60 -0.59 -14.84
C GLY A 596 12.40 0.16 -15.43
N ASN A 597 11.32 0.25 -14.65
CA ASN A 597 10.13 1.01 -14.99
C ASN A 597 10.36 2.53 -14.81
N SER A 598 11.16 3.13 -15.72
CA SER A 598 11.53 4.55 -15.76
C SER A 598 10.36 5.56 -15.73
N LYS A 599 9.11 5.10 -15.88
CA LYS A 599 7.90 5.93 -15.75
C LYS A 599 7.58 6.36 -14.31
N LYS A 600 7.80 5.51 -13.30
CA LYS A 600 7.49 5.85 -11.89
C LYS A 600 8.37 7.01 -11.40
N GLU A 601 9.64 7.04 -11.80
CA GLU A 601 10.58 8.08 -11.40
C GLU A 601 10.31 9.41 -12.11
N GLU A 602 9.91 9.36 -13.39
CA GLU A 602 9.45 10.55 -14.13
C GLU A 602 8.18 11.16 -13.52
N GLU A 603 7.26 10.33 -13.01
CA GLU A 603 6.09 10.78 -12.25
C GLU A 603 6.45 11.38 -10.89
N SER A 604 7.44 10.81 -10.18
CA SER A 604 7.94 11.35 -8.90
C SER A 604 8.60 12.72 -9.08
N LEU A 605 9.42 12.89 -10.13
CA LEU A 605 10.01 14.16 -10.55
C LEU A 605 8.95 15.19 -11.00
N ARG A 606 7.85 14.74 -11.62
CA ARG A 606 6.69 15.59 -11.99
C ARG A 606 5.82 15.96 -10.78
N GLY A 607 5.67 15.06 -9.81
CA GLY A 607 4.93 15.29 -8.56
C GLY A 607 5.53 16.42 -7.73
N LEU A 608 6.86 16.44 -7.59
CA LEU A 608 7.63 17.54 -6.98
C LEU A 608 7.37 18.91 -7.65
N ARG A 609 7.09 18.95 -8.96
CA ARG A 609 6.73 20.19 -9.68
C ARG A 609 5.29 20.63 -9.41
N SER A 610 4.36 19.70 -9.16
CA SER A 610 2.95 20.00 -8.89
C SER A 610 2.69 20.50 -7.47
N GLY A 611 3.40 20.00 -6.45
CA GLY A 611 3.32 20.48 -5.06
C GLY A 611 3.69 21.96 -4.91
N LYS A 612 4.62 22.44 -5.75
CA LYS A 612 5.01 23.86 -5.79
C LYS A 612 3.88 24.80 -6.25
N ARG A 613 2.90 24.33 -7.03
CA ARG A 613 1.74 25.16 -7.43
C ARG A 613 0.69 25.29 -6.33
N GLY A 614 0.51 24.25 -5.50
CA GLY A 614 -0.42 24.30 -4.36
C GLY A 614 0.05 25.24 -3.24
N LEU A 615 1.34 25.22 -2.94
CA LEU A 615 1.95 26.11 -1.93
C LEU A 615 2.06 27.58 -2.42
N ALA A 616 2.31 27.80 -3.71
CA ALA A 616 2.32 29.15 -4.28
C ALA A 616 0.91 29.77 -4.37
N ALA A 617 -0.14 28.96 -4.55
CA ALA A 617 -1.53 29.44 -4.53
C ALA A 617 -1.97 29.84 -3.10
N ALA A 618 -1.58 29.06 -2.08
CA ALA A 618 -1.85 29.40 -0.68
C ALA A 618 -1.11 30.67 -0.22
N ALA A 619 0.12 30.90 -0.70
CA ALA A 619 0.89 32.11 -0.38
C ALA A 619 0.43 33.37 -1.15
N ALA A 620 -0.33 33.22 -2.24
CA ALA A 620 -0.90 34.33 -3.00
C ALA A 620 -2.22 34.84 -2.38
N GLU A 621 -3.03 33.96 -1.78
CA GLU A 621 -4.26 34.36 -1.08
C GLU A 621 -4.00 35.10 0.24
N GLU A 622 -2.83 34.94 0.86
CA GLU A 622 -2.48 35.62 2.12
C GLU A 622 -2.06 37.10 1.91
N LYS A 623 -1.78 37.54 0.68
CA LYS A 623 -1.31 38.92 0.39
C LYS A 623 -2.40 39.92 0.01
N ASP A 624 -3.61 39.49 -0.33
CA ASP A 624 -4.71 40.39 -0.77
C ASP A 624 -5.81 40.61 0.28
N GLY A 625 -5.60 40.18 1.52
CA GLY A 625 -6.58 40.25 2.61
C GLY A 625 -6.54 41.49 3.50
N VAL A 626 -6.13 42.68 3.03
CA VAL A 626 -6.29 43.92 3.81
C VAL A 626 -7.57 44.63 3.40
N LYS A 627 -8.69 44.30 4.06
CA LYS A 627 -9.81 45.21 4.23
C LYS A 627 -10.21 45.29 5.70
N VAL A 628 -9.92 46.45 6.26
CA VAL A 628 -10.41 46.95 7.55
C VAL A 628 -11.94 47.09 7.46
N ASP A 629 -12.70 46.42 8.34
CA ASP A 629 -13.83 47.09 8.98
C ASP A 629 -14.14 46.55 10.38
N ARG A 630 -14.52 47.50 11.23
CA ARG A 630 -14.80 47.46 12.64
C ARG A 630 -16.18 46.84 12.89
N ARG A 631 -16.27 45.88 13.82
CA ARG A 631 -17.20 45.87 14.98
C ARG A 631 -17.31 44.48 15.65
N GLY A 632 -16.93 44.43 16.93
CA GLY A 632 -17.73 43.78 17.98
C GLY A 632 -17.55 42.28 18.26
N GLY A 633 -16.80 41.98 19.34
CA GLY A 633 -17.37 41.25 20.47
C GLY A 633 -17.11 39.74 20.63
N GLN A 634 -16.27 39.44 21.63
CA GLN A 634 -16.26 38.26 22.53
C GLN A 634 -15.59 36.94 22.08
N GLU A 635 -14.30 36.85 22.45
CA GLU A 635 -13.68 35.83 23.31
C GLU A 635 -14.34 34.45 23.47
N ARG A 636 -13.61 33.41 23.05
CA ARG A 636 -13.28 32.24 23.88
C ARG A 636 -11.93 31.64 23.45
N GLU A 637 -11.00 31.65 24.37
CA GLU A 637 -9.65 31.11 24.28
C GLU A 637 -9.65 29.57 24.23
N HIS A 638 -8.90 29.00 23.29
CA HIS A 638 -8.34 27.65 23.42
C HIS A 638 -6.88 27.71 22.95
N CYS A 639 -5.96 27.74 23.92
CA CYS A 639 -4.52 27.69 23.69
C CYS A 639 -4.11 26.33 23.11
N GLY A 640 -3.39 26.38 21.99
CA GLY A 640 -2.46 25.33 21.57
C GLY A 640 -1.11 25.48 22.27
N LEU A 641 -0.31 24.41 22.25
CA LEU A 641 1.14 24.44 22.49
C LEU A 641 1.76 23.24 21.74
N PHE A 642 2.15 23.48 20.49
CA PHE A 642 3.25 22.76 19.83
C PHE A 642 4.40 23.75 19.72
N GLY A 643 5.48 23.48 20.45
CA GLY A 643 6.74 24.22 20.34
C GLY A 643 7.88 23.22 20.37
N TYR A 644 8.50 22.96 19.21
CA TYR A 644 9.81 22.34 19.12
C TYR A 644 10.85 23.47 19.13
N SER A 645 11.60 23.56 20.22
CA SER A 645 12.79 24.39 20.33
C SER A 645 13.99 23.61 19.81
N ARG A 646 14.79 24.27 18.97
CA ARG A 646 16.14 23.89 18.58
C ARG A 646 17.03 23.74 19.83
N HIS A 647 17.89 22.71 19.83
CA HIS A 647 19.33 22.78 20.13
C HIS A 647 20.03 21.52 19.65
#